data_AF-A0A6A7L7M9-F1
#
_entry.id   AF-A0A6A7L7M9-F1
#
_cell.length_a   1.000
_cell.length_b   1.000
_cell.length_c   1.000
_cell.angle_alpha   90.00
_cell.angle_beta   90.00
_cell.angle_gamma   90.00
#
_symmetry.space_group_name_H-M   'P 1'
#
loop_
_entity.id
_entity.type
_entity.pdbx_description
1 polymer ?
#
loop_
_entity_poly.entity_id
_entity_poly.type
_entity_poly.pdbx_seq_one_letter_code
_entity_poly.pdbx_strand_id
1 'polypeptide(L)'
;MNRETAERCTILRGLVGSTVHGLNVNDGIEDRDEMGICVEPLEDAMALWHPFEQFIYRSAAEREGRENARSTGGDLDLTRQRQASSQTFPPRHTTVHVTLPCFAAAGVLRDQSDDVNARLSELVDGLRIRNEAKRSKVRVEQPELSEILDAAHTDDDVQRRSELFGQADDMLLIQGRAELDVEQQLDACPMGEVEHLLVRRDTRTSELGVEPAACVTGFDLLERLRGDVSRTVSRSIERVIVKDDDLSISRATQVDLEHVDAEVDSVFERRQGVLREARPGPFVMAELKNNGIPHRVYHDNPDAVPTGWDGHETAAPTLDYLAPSYLAEVERWYEAVMPVIAARLHRKGRPGVIAVQLDNEIGMMSWVANAPDFTDHMLKDFNRWLDEEYGDGLGDRYPFANGAVQERNEAIQSPDDAYAAALMHDLGRFTRGRFARYAAELRTYAEALAVRGVPFMINIHGTSNRRAERYPIGISQLMEAYSGVPGMVSGSDMYLGDLELRNTPDLYMINAFTDATNDADQPLTCLEFDAGHGDYGQALEVAYDPSASDLKTRLCLAQGMKLINYYLFAGGFNPPLDEPVGDGNDRIGTTGERHGFNAPISPEGERNLSFDATRRAVAAANVLRDRLATMRPELDPVTLAFVLDHYLTQYPARGRERAQQVVRDLEGWRGVGPRGGSLARAMLFSNLRFDSLNLQAGDVEPDERPVVVLAGAEHLGTPLQERLVGYVRAGGRLLLAGKVPVRDMAGQESMVLANALGLSPTETITGRPQFYPSVTAHEWAAPLPETRVGRAQLFEAAGAVTVFLREVSTGGGCGFDVRLGSGRAIVITTDYIVDLTFWNRVFDALGVEAGISHTATTPGVFVLSTADATAERLLHAFNTSEYGETFTVQENGKPLFGGEALHLPGRRALMLPVNLTLGGMTIGYATAEPIEVNDGAVTFRGLGDRAVVAVEGRATCEDAEVSTERPGTVLRVRRQEFTVHKA
;
A
#
# COMPACT_ATOMS: atom_id res chain seq x y z
N MET A 1 14.15 25.67 23.18
CA MET A 1 13.86 24.61 24.18
C MET A 1 14.12 25.15 25.59
N ASN A 2 13.23 24.94 26.57
CA ASN A 2 13.49 25.29 27.98
C ASN A 2 14.22 24.12 28.69
N ARG A 3 14.76 24.35 29.90
CA ARG A 3 15.51 23.33 30.67
C ARG A 3 14.75 22.01 30.79
N GLU A 4 13.45 22.11 31.07
CA GLU A 4 12.58 20.95 31.24
C GLU A 4 12.50 20.10 29.95
N THR A 5 12.32 20.73 28.79
CA THR A 5 12.27 20.00 27.51
C THR A 5 13.64 19.42 27.14
N ALA A 6 14.75 20.16 27.37
CA ALA A 6 16.10 19.63 27.11
C ALA A 6 16.46 18.44 28.00
N GLU A 7 16.04 18.47 29.27
CA GLU A 7 16.15 17.33 30.19
C GLU A 7 15.30 16.14 29.72
N ARG A 8 14.08 16.40 29.22
CA ARG A 8 13.12 15.37 28.75
C ARG A 8 13.50 14.67 27.44
N CYS A 9 14.28 15.32 26.58
CA CYS A 9 14.59 14.84 25.23
C CYS A 9 16.02 14.26 25.10
N THR A 10 16.84 14.33 26.14
CA THR A 10 18.22 13.81 26.11
C THR A 10 18.23 12.29 26.12
N ILE A 11 18.77 11.67 25.07
CA ILE A 11 18.87 10.21 24.89
C ILE A 11 20.24 9.66 25.24
N LEU A 12 21.29 10.49 25.23
CA LEU A 12 22.65 10.11 25.63
C LEU A 12 23.23 11.22 26.48
N ARG A 13 23.97 10.87 27.53
CA ARG A 13 24.70 11.83 28.38
C ARG A 13 26.02 11.20 28.82
N GLY A 14 27.14 11.85 28.50
CA GLY A 14 28.48 11.38 28.85
C GLY A 14 29.28 12.45 29.60
N LEU A 15 30.23 11.99 30.41
CA LEU A 15 31.30 12.86 30.90
C LEU A 15 32.15 13.30 29.70
N VAL A 16 32.55 14.56 29.68
CA VAL A 16 33.46 15.13 28.69
C VAL A 16 34.51 15.98 29.41
N GLY A 17 35.41 16.65 28.68
CA GLY A 17 36.34 17.61 29.28
C GLY A 17 37.46 16.97 30.13
N SER A 18 37.97 17.73 31.10
CA SER A 18 39.16 17.40 31.92
C SER A 18 39.03 16.08 32.68
N THR A 19 37.80 15.74 33.10
CA THR A 19 37.48 14.53 33.87
C THR A 19 37.72 13.24 33.06
N VAL A 20 37.44 13.24 31.75
CA VAL A 20 37.69 12.08 30.88
C VAL A 20 39.17 11.88 30.60
N HIS A 21 39.96 12.95 30.64
CA HIS A 21 41.40 12.91 30.38
C HIS A 21 42.26 12.57 31.61
N GLY A 22 41.65 12.28 32.76
CA GLY A 22 42.37 11.97 34.00
C GLY A 22 43.26 13.12 34.49
N LEU A 23 42.94 14.36 34.07
CA LEU A 23 43.65 15.58 34.50
C LEU A 23 43.20 16.06 35.88
N ASN A 24 42.20 15.38 36.46
CA ASN A 24 41.75 15.63 37.82
C ASN A 24 42.86 15.23 38.79
N VAL A 25 43.47 16.23 39.44
CA VAL A 25 44.63 16.00 40.32
C VAL A 25 44.19 15.49 41.69
N ASN A 26 42.89 15.64 42.02
CA ASN A 26 42.29 15.16 43.26
C ASN A 26 40.90 14.55 42.99
N ASP A 27 40.71 13.27 43.32
CA ASP A 27 39.41 12.59 43.26
C ASP A 27 38.35 13.39 44.06
N GLY A 28 37.37 13.96 43.36
CA GLY A 28 36.19 14.62 43.97
C GLY A 28 36.30 16.11 44.29
N ILE A 29 37.27 16.86 43.76
CA ILE A 29 37.46 18.31 44.06
C ILE A 29 37.32 19.23 42.82
N GLU A 30 37.10 18.70 41.61
CA GLU A 30 37.01 19.49 40.37
C GLU A 30 35.56 19.58 39.81
N ASP A 31 35.35 20.47 38.84
CA ASP A 31 34.08 20.62 38.13
C ASP A 31 33.83 19.44 37.17
N ARG A 32 32.55 19.19 36.91
CA ARG A 32 32.07 18.06 36.11
C ARG A 32 31.53 18.58 34.79
N ASP A 33 32.26 18.33 33.72
CA ASP A 33 31.82 18.62 32.36
C ASP A 33 31.03 17.44 31.78
N GLU A 34 29.86 17.73 31.23
CA GLU A 34 29.00 16.73 30.59
C GLU A 34 28.44 17.21 29.27
N MET A 35 28.26 16.26 28.35
CA MET A 35 27.58 16.48 27.10
C MET A 35 26.39 15.54 26.98
N GLY A 36 25.24 16.07 26.57
CA GLY A 36 24.07 15.29 26.23
C GLY A 36 23.67 15.40 24.76
N ILE A 37 23.11 14.34 24.19
CA ILE A 37 22.49 14.33 22.86
C ILE A 37 20.98 14.18 23.06
N CYS A 38 20.17 14.99 22.39
CA CYS A 38 18.70 14.94 22.50
C CYS A 38 17.99 14.73 21.16
N VAL A 39 16.88 13.97 21.19
CA VAL A 39 15.98 13.73 20.04
C VAL A 39 14.73 14.60 20.16
N GLU A 40 14.35 15.21 19.04
CA GLU A 40 13.25 16.18 18.96
C GLU A 40 11.87 15.49 19.06
N PRO A 41 10.86 16.10 19.70
CA PRO A 41 9.47 15.62 19.64
C PRO A 41 8.93 15.45 18.23
N LEU A 42 8.04 14.48 17.95
CA LEU A 42 7.46 14.31 16.61
C LEU A 42 6.76 15.58 16.10
N GLU A 43 6.19 16.38 16.99
CA GLU A 43 5.59 17.69 16.68
C GLU A 43 6.62 18.68 16.15
N ASP A 44 7.77 18.73 16.79
CA ASP A 44 8.88 19.62 16.47
C ASP A 44 9.71 19.05 15.28
N ALA A 45 9.85 17.73 15.18
CA ALA A 45 10.44 17.00 14.04
C ALA A 45 9.57 17.08 12.78
N MET A 46 8.26 17.28 12.91
CA MET A 46 7.35 17.67 11.82
C MET A 46 7.30 19.19 11.60
N ALA A 47 8.14 19.96 12.30
CA ALA A 47 8.20 21.42 12.27
C ALA A 47 6.84 22.10 12.49
N LEU A 48 6.02 21.54 13.38
CA LEU A 48 4.77 22.18 13.77
C LEU A 48 5.03 23.46 14.60
N TRP A 49 6.24 23.65 15.19
CA TRP A 49 6.66 24.82 15.98
C TRP A 49 8.17 25.18 15.81
N HIS A 50 8.67 26.30 16.40
CA HIS A 50 9.98 26.96 16.14
C HIS A 50 11.27 26.08 16.35
N PRO A 51 12.35 26.29 15.56
CA PRO A 51 13.57 25.45 15.58
C PRO A 51 14.53 25.68 16.78
N PHE A 52 15.23 24.63 17.21
CA PHE A 52 16.19 24.61 18.33
C PHE A 52 17.54 24.00 17.93
N GLU A 53 18.67 24.55 18.44
CA GLU A 53 20.03 24.07 18.12
C GLU A 53 20.79 23.45 19.32
N GLN A 54 20.85 24.14 20.48
CA GLN A 54 21.58 23.65 21.67
C GLN A 54 21.04 24.26 22.98
N PHE A 55 21.21 23.53 24.09
CA PHE A 55 20.89 23.98 25.45
C PHE A 55 22.12 23.84 26.36
N ILE A 56 22.50 24.92 27.04
CA ILE A 56 23.67 24.94 27.95
C ILE A 56 23.18 25.19 29.37
N TYR A 57 23.60 24.34 30.30
CA TYR A 57 23.32 24.44 31.73
C TYR A 57 24.63 24.53 32.51
N ARG A 58 24.72 25.47 33.45
CA ARG A 58 25.88 25.65 34.32
C ARG A 58 25.42 25.83 35.76
N SER A 59 25.79 24.93 36.67
CA SER A 59 25.41 25.06 38.09
C SER A 59 26.04 26.30 38.74
N ALA A 60 27.23 26.71 38.28
CA ALA A 60 27.89 27.93 38.72
C ALA A 60 27.03 29.17 38.42
N ALA A 61 26.35 29.19 37.27
CA ALA A 61 25.46 30.29 36.89
C ALA A 61 24.22 30.36 37.78
N GLU A 62 23.67 29.22 38.19
CA GLU A 62 22.54 29.17 39.14
C GLU A 62 22.95 29.58 40.55
N ARG A 63 24.13 29.14 40.99
CA ARG A 63 24.66 29.49 42.32
C ARG A 63 24.90 30.99 42.45
N GLU A 64 25.44 31.62 41.41
CA GLU A 64 25.92 33.01 41.45
C GLU A 64 24.94 34.00 40.80
N GLY A 65 23.85 33.52 40.20
CA GLY A 65 22.84 34.33 39.52
C GLY A 65 23.36 35.08 38.28
N ARG A 66 24.44 34.60 37.65
CA ARG A 66 25.09 35.23 36.49
C ARG A 66 25.65 34.18 35.52
N GLU A 67 25.31 34.28 34.23
CA GLU A 67 25.64 33.25 33.22
C GLU A 67 27.13 32.95 33.03
N ASN A 68 28.00 33.93 33.35
CA ASN A 68 29.46 33.81 33.20
C ASN A 68 30.18 33.50 34.52
N ALA A 69 29.46 32.95 35.51
CA ALA A 69 30.08 32.47 36.73
C ALA A 69 31.08 31.35 36.43
N ARG A 70 32.23 31.37 37.09
CA ARG A 70 33.29 30.38 36.91
C ARG A 70 32.96 29.12 37.72
N SER A 71 33.07 27.96 37.08
CA SER A 71 32.90 26.65 37.70
C SER A 71 34.01 26.35 38.71
N THR A 72 33.64 25.65 39.77
CA THR A 72 34.49 25.26 40.91
C THR A 72 34.21 23.80 41.28
N GLY A 73 35.00 23.22 42.18
CA GLY A 73 34.83 21.84 42.62
C GLY A 73 33.38 21.47 42.97
N GLY A 74 32.83 20.48 42.27
CA GLY A 74 31.46 20.02 42.43
C GLY A 74 30.40 20.74 41.57
N ASP A 75 30.78 21.75 40.78
CA ASP A 75 29.90 22.36 39.78
C ASP A 75 29.73 21.47 38.55
N LEU A 76 28.57 21.56 37.88
CA LEU A 76 28.22 20.84 36.65
C LEU A 76 28.08 21.84 35.49
N ASP A 77 28.86 21.62 34.44
CA ASP A 77 28.72 22.27 33.15
C ASP A 77 28.21 21.26 32.13
N LEU A 78 26.93 21.39 31.76
CA LEU A 78 26.22 20.47 30.88
C LEU A 78 25.84 21.15 29.57
N THR A 79 26.34 20.64 28.46
CA THR A 79 25.93 21.07 27.12
C THR A 79 25.09 19.98 26.46
N ARG A 80 23.88 20.31 26.02
CA ARG A 80 22.99 19.39 25.29
C ARG A 80 22.80 19.84 23.86
N GLN A 81 23.10 18.96 22.92
CA GLN A 81 22.97 19.23 21.50
C GLN A 81 21.88 18.37 20.87
N ARG A 82 21.18 18.97 19.91
CA ARG A 82 20.20 18.28 19.05
C ARG A 82 20.91 17.23 18.19
N GLN A 83 20.36 16.02 18.12
CA GLN A 83 20.66 15.11 17.01
C GLN A 83 19.88 15.59 15.79
N ALA A 84 20.47 16.48 15.00
CA ALA A 84 19.89 16.91 13.74
C ALA A 84 20.30 15.93 12.64
N SER A 85 19.34 15.43 11.87
CA SER A 85 19.56 14.79 10.58
C SER A 85 19.91 15.79 9.46
N SER A 86 20.42 16.96 9.82
CA SER A 86 20.78 18.00 8.86
C SER A 86 21.80 18.95 9.47
N GLN A 87 23.05 18.92 8.98
CA GLN A 87 23.91 20.10 9.00
C GLN A 87 24.49 20.33 7.61
N THR A 88 23.96 21.34 6.93
CA THR A 88 24.63 22.05 5.84
C THR A 88 25.80 22.87 6.40
N PHE A 89 27.03 22.51 6.03
CA PHE A 89 28.19 23.41 6.03
C PHE A 89 28.85 23.39 4.62
N PRO A 90 29.44 24.49 4.14
CA PRO A 90 29.99 24.57 2.78
C PRO A 90 31.28 23.74 2.64
N PRO A 91 31.63 23.28 1.42
CA PRO A 91 32.53 22.16 1.21
C PRO A 91 33.99 22.60 1.31
N ARG A 92 34.67 22.26 2.42
CA ARG A 92 36.14 22.07 2.44
C ARG A 92 36.49 20.98 3.44
N HIS A 93 36.89 19.82 2.93
CA HIS A 93 37.61 18.73 3.61
C HIS A 93 37.60 18.76 5.14
N THR A 94 36.59 18.16 5.79
CA THR A 94 36.76 17.40 7.04
C THR A 94 35.48 16.57 7.29
N THR A 95 35.64 15.26 7.47
CA THR A 95 34.64 14.32 7.97
C THR A 95 34.10 14.77 9.33
N VAL A 96 32.78 14.87 9.51
CA VAL A 96 32.17 14.99 10.84
C VAL A 96 31.89 13.59 11.36
N HIS A 97 32.82 13.06 12.16
CA HIS A 97 32.55 11.95 13.04
C HIS A 97 31.80 12.46 14.28
N VAL A 98 30.68 11.82 14.65
CA VAL A 98 30.30 11.77 16.07
C VAL A 98 31.05 10.60 16.68
N THR A 99 32.27 10.87 17.15
CA THR A 99 33.08 9.90 17.91
C THR A 99 32.76 10.07 19.39
N LEU A 100 32.16 9.05 20.02
CA LEU A 100 32.42 8.78 21.44
C LEU A 100 33.91 8.45 21.57
N PRO A 101 34.71 9.16 22.39
CA PRO A 101 36.14 8.88 22.49
C PRO A 101 36.38 7.55 23.22
N CYS A 102 36.39 6.44 22.49
CA CYS A 102 37.15 5.25 22.90
C CYS A 102 38.61 5.46 22.49
N PHE A 103 39.38 6.12 23.35
CA PHE A 103 40.85 6.13 23.25
C PHE A 103 41.41 4.82 23.81
N ALA A 104 42.23 4.19 22.99
CA ALA A 104 42.96 2.97 23.28
C ALA A 104 43.77 3.05 24.58
N ALA A 105 43.72 1.97 25.37
CA ALA A 105 44.77 1.68 26.33
C ALA A 105 46.04 1.32 25.56
N ALA A 106 47.03 2.20 25.62
CA ALA A 106 48.39 1.93 25.15
C ALA A 106 49.05 0.88 26.06
N GLY A 107 49.57 -0.18 25.45
CA GLY A 107 50.39 -1.20 26.09
C GLY A 107 51.46 -1.74 25.14
N VAL A 108 52.60 -1.04 25.10
CA VAL A 108 53.93 -1.46 24.61
C VAL A 108 54.13 -1.56 23.09
N LEU A 109 54.50 -0.42 22.50
CA LEU A 109 55.39 -0.35 21.34
C LEU A 109 56.79 -0.84 21.73
N ARG A 110 57.31 -1.86 21.04
CA ARG A 110 58.74 -1.95 20.73
C ARG A 110 58.90 -1.72 19.23
N ASP A 111 59.45 -0.55 18.95
CA ASP A 111 60.06 -0.13 17.70
C ASP A 111 61.08 -1.15 17.20
N GLN A 112 61.01 -1.54 15.92
CA GLN A 112 62.15 -1.49 15.01
C GLN A 112 61.64 -1.26 13.58
N SER A 113 61.85 -0.04 13.11
CA SER A 113 62.02 0.33 11.71
C SER A 113 63.05 -0.56 11.02
N ASP A 114 62.68 -1.12 9.86
CA ASP A 114 63.46 -1.14 8.61
C ASP A 114 62.75 -2.10 7.63
N ASP A 115 62.25 -1.57 6.52
CA ASP A 115 62.09 -2.22 5.20
C ASP A 115 60.80 -1.86 4.42
N VAL A 116 60.43 -0.57 4.40
CA VAL A 116 59.34 -0.05 3.53
C VAL A 116 59.87 0.69 2.28
N ASN A 117 61.18 0.92 2.18
CA ASN A 117 61.79 1.53 0.99
C ASN A 117 62.32 0.54 -0.06
N ALA A 118 62.18 -0.79 0.14
CA ALA A 118 62.61 -1.78 -0.85
C ALA A 118 61.49 -2.36 -1.73
N ARG A 119 60.20 -2.13 -1.44
CA ARG A 119 59.08 -2.78 -2.16
C ARG A 119 58.24 -1.88 -3.07
N LEU A 120 58.60 -0.60 -3.19
CA LEU A 120 57.93 0.33 -4.12
C LEU A 120 58.62 0.46 -5.48
N SER A 121 59.69 -0.29 -5.73
CA SER A 121 60.45 -0.24 -7.00
C SER A 121 60.21 -1.41 -7.96
N GLU A 122 59.36 -2.39 -7.60
CA GLU A 122 59.04 -3.54 -8.48
C GLU A 122 57.64 -3.48 -9.12
N LEU A 123 56.79 -2.51 -8.76
CA LEU A 123 55.41 -2.45 -9.28
C LEU A 123 55.17 -1.49 -10.45
N VAL A 124 56.22 -0.82 -10.96
CA VAL A 124 56.08 0.21 -12.01
C VAL A 124 56.62 -0.24 -13.39
N ASP A 125 57.29 -1.39 -13.51
CA ASP A 125 57.83 -1.86 -14.79
C ASP A 125 57.04 -3.00 -15.48
N GLY A 126 55.89 -3.43 -14.93
CA GLY A 126 55.13 -4.57 -15.46
C GLY A 126 54.09 -4.27 -16.55
N LEU A 127 53.70 -3.01 -16.75
CA LEU A 127 52.60 -2.63 -17.65
C LEU A 127 53.10 -1.90 -18.89
N ARG A 128 53.83 -2.61 -19.76
CA ARG A 128 54.01 -2.19 -21.16
C ARG A 128 54.43 -3.38 -22.06
N ILE A 129 53.56 -3.69 -23.03
CA ILE A 129 53.85 -4.22 -24.39
C ILE A 129 53.60 -5.74 -24.68
N ARG A 130 52.56 -5.95 -25.52
CA ARG A 130 52.33 -6.87 -26.68
C ARG A 130 51.96 -8.36 -26.51
N ASN A 131 50.72 -8.66 -26.93
CA ASN A 131 50.33 -9.39 -28.16
C ASN A 131 51.37 -10.36 -28.80
N GLU A 132 51.08 -11.67 -28.79
CA GLU A 132 50.67 -12.47 -29.98
C GLU A 132 50.65 -14.01 -29.72
N ALA A 133 49.52 -14.62 -30.10
CA ALA A 133 49.33 -15.95 -30.72
C ALA A 133 49.66 -17.27 -29.97
N LYS A 134 48.63 -18.09 -29.67
CA LYS A 134 48.20 -19.28 -30.49
C LYS A 134 47.14 -20.17 -29.81
N ARG A 135 45.99 -20.28 -30.49
CA ARG A 135 45.14 -21.46 -30.78
C ARG A 135 45.23 -22.70 -29.86
N SER A 136 44.10 -23.07 -29.27
CA SER A 136 43.51 -24.41 -29.46
C SER A 136 41.99 -24.37 -29.30
N LYS A 137 41.33 -25.17 -30.14
CA LYS A 137 39.88 -25.23 -30.40
C LYS A 137 39.17 -26.05 -29.32
N VAL A 138 38.06 -25.55 -28.79
CA VAL A 138 36.92 -26.39 -28.37
C VAL A 138 35.69 -25.82 -29.06
N ARG A 139 34.98 -26.71 -29.75
CA ARG A 139 33.85 -26.47 -30.65
C ARG A 139 32.59 -26.67 -29.81
N VAL A 140 31.77 -25.65 -29.65
CA VAL A 140 30.37 -25.80 -29.22
C VAL A 140 29.54 -25.39 -30.44
N GLU A 141 28.84 -26.37 -31.00
CA GLU A 141 27.87 -26.16 -32.08
C GLU A 141 26.64 -25.47 -31.48
N GLN A 142 26.40 -24.22 -31.88
CA GLN A 142 25.10 -23.57 -31.75
C GLN A 142 24.21 -24.08 -32.89
N PRO A 143 22.97 -24.54 -32.65
CA PRO A 143 21.97 -24.57 -33.70
C PRO A 143 21.58 -23.13 -34.06
N GLU A 144 21.40 -22.92 -35.35
CA GLU A 144 21.27 -21.64 -36.04
C GLU A 144 20.04 -20.84 -35.58
N LEU A 145 20.29 -19.63 -35.05
CA LEU A 145 19.27 -18.63 -34.71
C LEU A 145 18.72 -17.89 -35.95
N SER A 146 18.82 -18.49 -37.14
CA SER A 146 18.38 -17.91 -38.42
C SER A 146 17.13 -18.54 -39.01
N GLU A 147 16.48 -19.48 -38.31
CA GLU A 147 15.14 -19.99 -38.70
C GLU A 147 14.02 -19.58 -37.71
N ILE A 148 14.31 -18.74 -36.70
CA ILE A 148 13.32 -18.21 -35.73
C ILE A 148 12.89 -16.75 -36.07
N LEU A 149 13.38 -16.16 -37.17
CA LEU A 149 13.09 -14.77 -37.53
C LEU A 149 12.17 -14.57 -38.74
N ASP A 150 11.57 -15.62 -39.31
CA ASP A 150 10.70 -15.49 -40.49
C ASP A 150 9.24 -15.96 -40.30
N ALA A 151 8.73 -15.96 -39.07
CA ALA A 151 7.29 -16.14 -38.82
C ALA A 151 6.81 -15.41 -37.56
N ALA A 152 6.61 -14.09 -37.63
CA ALA A 152 5.95 -13.33 -36.56
C ALA A 152 5.28 -12.06 -37.10
N HIS A 153 3.97 -12.13 -37.33
CA HIS A 153 3.13 -10.98 -37.66
C HIS A 153 1.76 -11.10 -36.97
N THR A 154 1.70 -10.88 -35.65
CA THR A 154 0.46 -10.67 -34.89
C THR A 154 0.71 -9.89 -33.60
N ASP A 155 -0.25 -9.06 -33.19
CA ASP A 155 -0.21 -8.20 -31.99
C ASP A 155 -0.13 -8.98 -30.64
N ASP A 156 -0.39 -10.29 -30.64
CA ASP A 156 -0.26 -11.16 -29.44
C ASP A 156 1.18 -11.20 -28.88
N ASP A 157 2.20 -10.96 -29.72
CA ASP A 157 3.60 -10.99 -29.27
C ASP A 157 4.06 -9.67 -28.60
N VAL A 158 3.37 -8.56 -28.83
CA VAL A 158 3.60 -7.29 -28.09
C VAL A 158 3.07 -7.42 -26.66
N GLN A 159 1.97 -8.14 -26.49
CA GLN A 159 1.38 -8.43 -25.18
C GLN A 159 2.21 -9.49 -24.43
N ARG A 160 2.73 -10.52 -25.11
CA ARG A 160 3.73 -11.44 -24.53
C ARG A 160 5.04 -10.77 -24.15
N ARG A 161 5.52 -9.80 -24.93
CA ARG A 161 6.69 -8.99 -24.56
C ARG A 161 6.39 -8.16 -23.31
N SER A 162 5.25 -7.48 -23.25
CA SER A 162 4.84 -6.73 -22.04
C SER A 162 4.64 -7.64 -20.81
N GLU A 163 4.21 -8.89 -20.99
CA GLU A 163 4.08 -9.88 -19.92
C GLU A 163 5.43 -10.45 -19.47
N LEU A 164 6.37 -10.66 -20.41
CA LEU A 164 7.76 -11.06 -20.11
C LEU A 164 8.55 -9.92 -19.45
N PHE A 165 8.37 -8.67 -19.88
CA PHE A 165 8.97 -7.49 -19.25
C PHE A 165 8.34 -7.21 -17.88
N GLY A 166 7.01 -7.35 -17.73
CA GLY A 166 6.37 -7.22 -16.41
C GLY A 166 6.76 -8.32 -15.42
N GLN A 167 7.01 -9.55 -15.87
CA GLN A 167 7.59 -10.61 -15.03
C GLN A 167 9.08 -10.38 -14.73
N ALA A 168 9.81 -9.74 -15.64
CA ALA A 168 11.19 -9.33 -15.41
C ALA A 168 11.26 -8.17 -14.39
N ASP A 169 10.36 -7.18 -14.45
CA ASP A 169 10.26 -6.06 -13.51
C ASP A 169 9.90 -6.53 -12.09
N ASP A 170 8.92 -7.45 -11.97
CA ASP A 170 8.56 -8.09 -10.68
C ASP A 170 9.74 -8.94 -10.13
N MET A 171 10.59 -9.52 -11.00
CA MET A 171 11.83 -10.22 -10.62
C MET A 171 13.00 -9.28 -10.30
N LEU A 172 13.12 -8.14 -10.98
CA LEU A 172 14.18 -7.13 -10.83
C LEU A 172 14.02 -6.32 -9.54
N LEU A 173 12.79 -6.11 -9.09
CA LEU A 173 12.50 -5.56 -7.76
C LEU A 173 12.95 -6.48 -6.62
N ILE A 174 13.04 -7.79 -6.84
CA ILE A 174 13.40 -8.80 -5.82
C ILE A 174 14.84 -9.33 -5.99
N GLN A 175 15.39 -9.30 -7.20
CA GLN A 175 16.79 -9.63 -7.47
C GLN A 175 17.53 -8.35 -7.85
N GLY A 176 18.28 -7.79 -6.90
CA GLY A 176 19.18 -6.64 -7.08
C GLY A 176 20.33 -6.90 -8.05
N ARG A 177 20.02 -7.14 -9.33
CA ARG A 177 20.97 -7.12 -10.45
C ARG A 177 20.67 -5.91 -11.30
N ALA A 178 21.43 -4.84 -11.07
CA ALA A 178 21.52 -3.72 -11.99
C ALA A 178 22.16 -4.20 -13.31
N GLU A 179 21.36 -4.44 -14.33
CA GLU A 179 21.81 -4.30 -15.71
C GLU A 179 21.15 -3.05 -16.30
N LEU A 180 22.00 -2.13 -16.77
CA LEU A 180 21.63 -0.96 -17.55
C LEU A 180 20.72 -1.39 -18.71
N ASP A 181 19.54 -0.78 -18.85
CA ASP A 181 18.82 -0.83 -20.11
C ASP A 181 18.82 0.53 -20.81
N VAL A 182 19.23 0.50 -22.07
CA VAL A 182 19.24 1.65 -23.00
C VAL A 182 18.06 1.44 -23.93
N GLU A 183 16.91 2.02 -23.61
CA GLU A 183 15.78 2.03 -24.54
C GLU A 183 16.04 3.02 -25.69
N GLN A 184 16.37 2.48 -26.86
CA GLN A 184 16.20 3.18 -28.13
C GLN A 184 14.71 3.20 -28.49
N GLN A 185 14.08 4.37 -28.34
CA GLN A 185 12.78 4.68 -28.93
C GLN A 185 12.84 4.49 -30.45
N LEU A 186 12.10 3.51 -30.97
CA LEU A 186 11.78 3.39 -32.39
C LEU A 186 10.38 3.94 -32.63
N ASP A 187 10.32 5.25 -32.85
CA ASP A 187 9.15 5.93 -33.41
C ASP A 187 8.92 5.49 -34.86
N ALA A 188 7.76 4.89 -35.12
CA ALA A 188 7.27 4.66 -36.47
C ALA A 188 6.10 5.62 -36.75
N CYS A 189 6.40 6.78 -37.35
CA CYS A 189 5.40 7.61 -38.05
C CYS A 189 5.94 7.91 -39.47
N PRO A 190 5.11 7.80 -40.52
CA PRO A 190 5.60 7.63 -41.88
C PRO A 190 6.10 8.94 -42.50
N MET A 191 7.24 8.85 -43.18
CA MET A 191 7.87 9.95 -43.90
C MET A 191 6.98 10.50 -45.02
N GLY A 192 6.73 11.81 -44.97
CA GLY A 192 6.30 12.63 -46.10
C GLY A 192 7.13 13.91 -46.11
N GLU A 193 7.90 14.11 -47.17
CA GLU A 193 8.75 15.28 -47.46
C GLU A 193 8.01 16.61 -47.32
N VAL A 194 8.64 17.66 -46.76
CA VAL A 194 8.65 19.05 -47.28
C VAL A 194 9.76 19.87 -46.59
N GLU A 195 10.44 20.66 -47.40
CA GLU A 195 11.61 21.52 -47.19
C GLU A 195 11.43 22.74 -46.26
N HIS A 196 12.57 23.17 -45.70
CA HIS A 196 13.00 24.53 -45.35
C HIS A 196 11.97 25.61 -44.96
N LEU A 197 12.14 26.18 -43.75
CA LEU A 197 12.06 27.64 -43.53
C LEU A 197 12.81 28.06 -42.25
N LEU A 198 13.87 28.83 -42.44
CA LEU A 198 14.62 29.59 -41.44
C LEU A 198 13.88 30.91 -41.14
N VAL A 199 13.58 31.23 -39.87
CA VAL A 199 13.55 32.63 -39.40
C VAL A 199 14.02 32.72 -37.95
N ARG A 200 15.00 33.62 -37.76
CA ARG A 200 15.66 34.06 -36.52
C ARG A 200 14.73 34.83 -35.58
N ARG A 201 15.00 34.77 -34.26
CA ARG A 201 15.16 35.98 -33.43
C ARG A 201 15.84 35.71 -32.06
N ASP A 202 17.08 36.15 -32.03
CA ASP A 202 17.88 36.79 -30.97
C ASP A 202 17.55 36.62 -29.48
N THR A 203 18.58 36.12 -28.80
CA THR A 203 18.98 36.24 -27.40
C THR A 203 19.64 37.59 -27.08
N ARG A 204 19.53 38.03 -25.81
CA ARG A 204 20.46 38.83 -24.94
C ARG A 204 19.60 39.55 -23.88
N THR A 205 19.89 39.67 -22.58
CA THR A 205 21.12 39.69 -21.77
C THR A 205 20.68 39.76 -20.28
N SER A 206 21.19 38.90 -19.38
CA SER A 206 22.25 39.12 -18.37
C SER A 206 21.83 39.65 -16.98
N GLU A 207 21.92 38.74 -15.99
CA GLU A 207 22.67 38.81 -14.71
C GLU A 207 22.60 39.98 -13.70
N LEU A 208 22.51 39.54 -12.43
CA LEU A 208 23.01 40.07 -11.14
C LEU A 208 22.11 40.98 -10.26
N GLY A 209 21.87 40.51 -9.02
CA GLY A 209 21.51 41.36 -7.88
C GLY A 209 20.88 40.67 -6.65
N VAL A 210 21.72 40.07 -5.80
CA VAL A 210 21.75 39.97 -4.30
C VAL A 210 20.46 40.22 -3.47
N GLU A 211 20.20 39.30 -2.52
CA GLU A 211 19.25 39.36 -1.39
C GLU A 211 19.37 40.60 -0.47
N PRO A 212 18.34 40.85 0.37
CA PRO A 212 18.59 40.69 1.82
C PRO A 212 17.43 40.06 2.62
N ALA A 213 17.78 39.50 3.77
CA ALA A 213 16.91 38.81 4.73
C ALA A 213 16.32 39.70 5.85
N ALA A 214 15.22 39.17 6.42
CA ALA A 214 14.68 39.26 7.79
C ALA A 214 14.00 40.54 8.31
N CYS A 215 12.76 40.36 8.83
CA CYS A 215 12.22 40.96 10.07
C CYS A 215 10.78 40.44 10.35
N VAL A 216 10.60 39.57 11.35
CA VAL A 216 9.33 39.50 12.13
C VAL A 216 9.69 39.52 13.60
N THR A 217 9.04 40.45 14.31
CA THR A 217 9.22 40.85 15.70
C THR A 217 8.59 39.85 16.69
N GLY A 218 9.18 39.75 17.88
CA GLY A 218 8.75 38.86 18.96
C GLY A 218 7.71 39.46 19.92
N PHE A 219 7.20 38.56 20.77
CA PHE A 219 6.15 38.66 21.79
C PHE A 219 4.72 38.32 21.30
N ASP A 220 4.36 37.04 21.41
CA ASP A 220 3.43 36.59 22.45
C ASP A 220 3.48 35.05 22.56
N LEU A 221 4.21 34.58 23.57
CA LEU A 221 4.35 33.18 23.93
C LEU A 221 3.93 33.07 25.40
N LEU A 222 2.69 32.66 25.65
CA LEU A 222 2.28 32.00 26.90
C LEU A 222 0.93 31.30 26.74
N GLU A 223 0.90 30.08 27.29
CA GLU A 223 -0.23 29.17 27.52
C GLU A 223 -0.82 28.41 26.33
N ARG A 224 -0.44 27.13 26.22
CA ARG A 224 -1.40 26.00 26.29
C ARG A 224 -0.66 24.67 26.48
N LEU A 225 -0.61 24.25 27.74
CA LEU A 225 -0.35 22.87 28.13
C LEU A 225 -1.67 22.10 28.15
N ARG A 226 -1.62 20.88 27.62
CA ARG A 226 -2.57 19.76 27.70
C ARG A 226 -3.60 19.65 26.56
N GLY A 227 -3.27 18.78 25.61
CA GLY A 227 -4.19 17.89 24.93
C GLY A 227 -3.45 16.58 24.68
N ASP A 228 -4.02 15.46 25.12
CA ASP A 228 -3.52 14.13 24.77
C ASP A 228 -3.56 13.96 23.24
N VAL A 229 -2.41 13.68 22.65
CA VAL A 229 -2.26 13.35 21.24
C VAL A 229 -1.66 11.96 21.19
N SER A 230 -2.43 10.97 20.75
CA SER A 230 -1.92 9.63 20.46
C SER A 230 -1.52 9.54 18.99
N ARG A 231 -0.34 8.98 18.71
CA ARG A 231 0.19 8.81 17.34
C ARG A 231 0.68 7.39 17.17
N THR A 232 0.35 6.71 16.08
CA THR A 232 0.80 5.35 15.84
C THR A 232 2.13 5.35 15.09
N VAL A 233 3.10 4.55 15.55
CA VAL A 233 4.38 4.29 14.87
C VAL A 233 4.57 2.79 14.77
N SER A 234 4.70 2.27 13.55
CA SER A 234 5.10 0.88 13.31
C SER A 234 6.63 0.80 13.23
N ARG A 235 7.22 -0.19 13.92
CA ARG A 235 8.62 -0.58 13.73
C ARG A 235 8.65 -2.09 13.57
N SER A 236 9.30 -2.59 12.53
CA SER A 236 9.81 -3.95 12.51
C SER A 236 10.74 -4.10 13.72
N ILE A 237 10.53 -5.14 14.53
CA ILE A 237 11.52 -5.49 15.55
C ILE A 237 12.62 -6.19 14.76
N GLU A 238 13.65 -5.43 14.41
CA GLU A 238 14.85 -5.98 13.80
C GLU A 238 15.40 -7.07 14.71
N ARG A 239 15.74 -8.18 14.07
CA ARG A 239 16.20 -9.40 14.70
C ARG A 239 17.51 -9.12 15.44
N VAL A 240 17.48 -9.16 16.78
CA VAL A 240 18.72 -9.37 17.53
C VAL A 240 19.07 -10.85 17.35
N ILE A 241 20.19 -11.10 16.69
CA ILE A 241 20.70 -12.44 16.41
C ILE A 241 20.88 -13.18 17.74
N VAL A 242 19.99 -14.12 18.03
CA VAL A 242 20.21 -15.14 19.07
C VAL A 242 21.02 -16.25 18.42
N LYS A 243 22.34 -16.20 18.62
CA LYS A 243 23.21 -17.36 18.53
C LYS A 243 23.39 -17.90 19.94
N ASP A 244 22.99 -19.13 20.19
CA ASP A 244 23.54 -19.91 21.29
C ASP A 244 23.95 -21.26 20.71
N ASP A 245 25.27 -21.47 20.68
CA ASP A 245 25.93 -22.67 20.17
C ASP A 245 25.71 -23.84 21.13
N ASP A 246 25.69 -25.05 20.60
CA ASP A 246 25.55 -26.32 21.33
C ASP A 246 26.30 -26.37 22.68
N LEU A 247 25.58 -26.68 23.79
CA LEU A 247 25.88 -27.73 24.80
C LEU A 247 25.26 -27.49 26.19
N SER A 248 24.42 -28.44 26.63
CA SER A 248 24.28 -28.97 28.00
C SER A 248 23.99 -28.05 29.21
N ILE A 249 22.91 -28.38 29.93
CA ILE A 249 22.64 -27.91 31.29
C ILE A 249 23.81 -28.25 32.23
N SER A 250 24.42 -27.23 32.84
CA SER A 250 24.75 -27.11 34.28
C SER A 250 26.05 -26.32 34.56
N ARG A 251 25.95 -24.99 34.60
CA ARG A 251 26.55 -24.09 35.61
C ARG A 251 26.16 -22.65 35.23
N ALA A 252 25.84 -21.85 36.24
CA ALA A 252 25.35 -20.49 36.08
C ALA A 252 26.31 -19.64 35.23
N THR A 253 25.97 -19.41 33.98
CA THR A 253 26.55 -18.36 33.15
C THR A 253 25.70 -17.12 33.37
N GLN A 254 26.27 -16.20 34.14
CA GLN A 254 25.80 -14.83 34.22
C GLN A 254 26.11 -14.20 32.85
N VAL A 255 25.12 -14.24 31.95
CA VAL A 255 25.13 -13.43 30.72
C VAL A 255 24.93 -11.99 31.19
N ASP A 256 26.01 -11.22 31.27
CA ASP A 256 25.88 -9.76 31.22
C ASP A 256 25.43 -9.42 29.80
N LEU A 257 24.11 -9.31 29.64
CA LEU A 257 23.52 -8.49 28.61
C LEU A 257 24.08 -7.09 28.87
N GLU A 258 25.08 -6.65 28.09
CA GLU A 258 25.31 -5.21 27.96
C GLU A 258 24.08 -4.64 27.26
N HIS A 259 23.09 -4.32 28.10
CA HIS A 259 22.00 -3.43 27.80
C HIS A 259 22.61 -2.12 27.32
N VAL A 260 22.79 -1.99 26.01
CA VAL A 260 22.72 -0.65 25.42
C VAL A 260 21.24 -0.27 25.56
N ASP A 261 20.92 0.39 26.68
CA ASP A 261 19.62 0.95 27.05
C ASP A 261 19.13 2.00 26.02
N ALA A 262 18.96 1.60 24.76
CA ALA A 262 18.02 2.26 23.88
C ALA A 262 16.63 1.91 24.45
N GLU A 263 16.23 2.64 25.49
CA GLU A 263 14.91 2.54 26.08
C GLU A 263 13.88 2.75 24.96
N VAL A 264 13.31 1.63 24.50
CA VAL A 264 12.00 1.53 23.84
C VAL A 264 10.87 2.06 24.76
N ASP A 265 11.23 2.59 25.93
CA ASP A 265 10.41 3.04 27.05
C ASP A 265 10.73 4.51 27.40
N SER A 266 11.11 5.36 26.44
CA SER A 266 11.44 6.75 26.78
C SER A 266 10.25 7.41 27.50
N VAL A 267 10.52 8.07 28.63
CA VAL A 267 9.53 8.90 29.36
C VAL A 267 8.87 9.92 28.42
N PHE A 268 9.60 10.28 27.36
CA PHE A 268 9.15 11.10 26.24
C PHE A 268 7.97 10.47 25.47
N GLU A 269 8.08 9.23 24.99
CA GLU A 269 7.02 8.54 24.23
C GLU A 269 5.80 8.22 25.09
N ARG A 270 6.00 7.87 26.37
CA ARG A 270 4.91 7.63 27.33
C ARG A 270 4.08 8.88 27.62
N ARG A 271 4.64 10.08 27.45
CA ARG A 271 3.92 11.36 27.60
C ARG A 271 3.31 11.88 26.28
N GLN A 272 3.77 11.37 25.13
CA GLN A 272 3.32 11.71 23.78
C GLN A 272 2.28 10.72 23.21
N GLY A 273 1.79 9.78 24.04
CA GLY A 273 0.71 8.87 23.65
C GLY A 273 1.02 7.96 22.45
N VAL A 274 2.30 7.70 22.13
CA VAL A 274 2.65 6.94 20.94
C VAL A 274 2.18 5.49 21.07
N LEU A 275 1.31 5.06 20.17
CA LEU A 275 0.82 3.69 20.06
C LEU A 275 1.71 2.94 19.08
N ARG A 276 1.93 1.65 19.32
CA ARG A 276 2.85 0.85 18.51
C ARG A 276 2.19 -0.36 17.93
N GLU A 277 2.57 -0.68 16.71
CA GLU A 277 2.32 -1.97 16.10
C GLU A 277 3.65 -2.72 16.05
N ALA A 278 3.66 -3.97 16.49
CA ALA A 278 4.85 -4.82 16.46
C ALA A 278 4.72 -5.87 15.35
N ARG A 279 5.74 -5.97 14.49
CA ARG A 279 5.80 -6.93 13.37
C ARG A 279 7.03 -7.84 13.53
N PRO A 280 6.97 -8.88 14.38
CA PRO A 280 8.13 -9.74 14.70
C PRO A 280 8.42 -10.85 13.68
N GLY A 281 7.65 -10.98 12.60
CA GLY A 281 7.83 -12.06 11.63
C GLY A 281 7.17 -13.38 12.04
N PRO A 282 7.74 -14.55 11.68
CA PRO A 282 9.16 -14.80 11.38
C PRO A 282 9.64 -14.31 10.01
N PHE A 283 8.81 -14.33 8.97
CA PHE A 283 9.09 -13.68 7.70
C PHE A 283 8.67 -12.20 7.79
N VAL A 284 9.55 -11.27 7.42
CA VAL A 284 9.31 -9.82 7.55
C VAL A 284 9.55 -9.03 6.26
N MET A 285 10.02 -9.68 5.19
CA MET A 285 10.39 -9.02 3.93
C MET A 285 11.39 -7.88 4.18
N ALA A 286 10.95 -6.62 4.09
CA ALA A 286 11.72 -5.39 4.27
C ALA A 286 13.05 -5.35 3.49
N GLU A 287 13.08 -5.99 2.31
CA GLU A 287 14.26 -6.16 1.47
C GLU A 287 15.46 -6.74 2.25
N LEU A 288 15.18 -7.54 3.28
CA LEU A 288 16.18 -8.30 4.03
C LEU A 288 16.55 -9.56 3.28
N LYS A 289 17.78 -10.04 3.49
CA LYS A 289 18.20 -11.34 2.97
C LYS A 289 17.33 -12.45 3.52
N ASN A 290 16.91 -13.33 2.62
CA ASN A 290 15.89 -14.35 2.84
C ASN A 290 14.66 -13.82 3.58
N ASN A 291 14.30 -12.56 3.36
CA ASN A 291 13.12 -11.91 3.95
C ASN A 291 13.11 -11.95 5.50
N GLY A 292 14.29 -11.94 6.10
CA GLY A 292 14.49 -11.98 7.55
C GLY A 292 14.73 -13.38 8.13
N ILE A 293 14.63 -14.46 7.34
CA ILE A 293 14.91 -15.83 7.80
C ILE A 293 16.43 -16.12 7.75
N PRO A 294 17.03 -16.79 8.76
CA PRO A 294 18.46 -17.08 8.72
C PRO A 294 18.78 -18.06 7.59
N HIS A 295 19.93 -17.89 6.94
CA HIS A 295 20.44 -18.87 5.98
C HIS A 295 20.48 -20.29 6.56
N ARG A 296 20.85 -20.45 7.84
CA ARG A 296 20.90 -21.77 8.50
C ARG A 296 19.56 -22.49 8.53
N VAL A 297 18.43 -21.79 8.58
CA VAL A 297 17.11 -22.44 8.67
C VAL A 297 16.80 -23.23 7.40
N TYR A 298 17.20 -22.71 6.23
CA TYR A 298 17.07 -23.44 4.97
C TYR A 298 17.99 -24.66 4.91
N HIS A 299 19.23 -24.52 5.39
CA HIS A 299 20.22 -25.60 5.40
C HIS A 299 19.85 -26.72 6.39
N ASP A 300 19.43 -26.35 7.60
CA ASP A 300 19.17 -27.26 8.71
C ASP A 300 17.83 -28.00 8.56
N ASN A 301 16.91 -27.46 7.74
CA ASN A 301 15.56 -27.99 7.53
C ASN A 301 15.29 -28.22 6.02
N PRO A 302 16.06 -29.11 5.35
CA PRO A 302 15.90 -29.33 3.91
C PRO A 302 14.56 -29.97 3.54
N ASP A 303 13.87 -30.60 4.50
CA ASP A 303 12.52 -31.16 4.32
C ASP A 303 11.43 -30.07 4.18
N ALA A 304 11.73 -28.84 4.62
CA ALA A 304 10.86 -27.69 4.48
C ALA A 304 11.12 -26.88 3.20
N VAL A 305 12.19 -27.17 2.45
CA VAL A 305 12.53 -26.46 1.21
C VAL A 305 11.71 -27.05 0.05
N PRO A 306 10.83 -26.28 -0.60
CA PRO A 306 9.92 -26.82 -1.59
C PRO A 306 10.52 -26.90 -3.00
N THR A 307 9.86 -27.69 -3.84
CA THR A 307 9.99 -27.68 -5.29
C THR A 307 8.73 -27.10 -5.94
N GLY A 308 8.84 -26.60 -7.17
CA GLY A 308 7.73 -26.14 -7.98
C GLY A 308 7.22 -27.21 -8.96
N TRP A 309 6.54 -26.74 -10.00
CA TRP A 309 6.04 -27.59 -11.10
C TRP A 309 7.15 -28.42 -11.74
N ASP A 310 6.83 -29.66 -12.09
CA ASP A 310 7.73 -30.61 -12.74
C ASP A 310 9.05 -30.84 -11.98
N GLY A 311 9.05 -30.63 -10.65
CA GLY A 311 10.21 -30.83 -9.78
C GLY A 311 11.29 -29.75 -9.91
N HIS A 312 11.01 -28.64 -10.60
CA HIS A 312 11.96 -27.53 -10.73
C HIS A 312 12.13 -26.79 -9.40
N GLU A 313 13.31 -26.22 -9.18
CA GLU A 313 13.52 -25.29 -8.07
C GLU A 313 12.65 -24.04 -8.24
N THR A 314 12.14 -23.50 -7.12
CA THR A 314 11.41 -22.24 -7.16
C THR A 314 12.38 -21.08 -7.41
N ALA A 315 11.94 -20.10 -8.20
CA ALA A 315 12.77 -18.93 -8.52
C ALA A 315 13.04 -18.02 -7.31
N ALA A 316 12.23 -18.16 -6.25
CA ALA A 316 12.32 -17.40 -5.03
C ALA A 316 12.39 -18.35 -3.82
N PRO A 317 13.42 -18.25 -2.95
CA PRO A 317 13.55 -19.10 -1.77
C PRO A 317 12.37 -18.91 -0.82
N THR A 318 11.72 -20.01 -0.47
CA THR A 318 10.59 -20.05 0.47
C THR A 318 10.67 -21.36 1.28
N LEU A 319 9.82 -21.50 2.28
CA LEU A 319 9.72 -22.68 3.14
C LEU A 319 8.26 -23.12 3.20
N ASP A 320 8.03 -24.43 3.31
CA ASP A 320 6.70 -24.93 3.64
C ASP A 320 6.30 -24.44 5.03
N TYR A 321 5.36 -23.48 5.07
CA TYR A 321 4.88 -22.81 6.28
C TYR A 321 4.45 -23.75 7.40
N LEU A 322 3.97 -24.96 7.07
CA LEU A 322 3.51 -25.93 8.06
C LEU A 322 4.46 -27.13 8.21
N ALA A 323 5.63 -27.13 7.57
CA ALA A 323 6.63 -28.17 7.81
C ALA A 323 7.00 -28.17 9.31
N PRO A 324 6.96 -29.34 9.99
CA PRO A 324 7.23 -29.41 11.43
C PRO A 324 8.62 -28.89 11.81
N SER A 325 9.61 -29.10 10.95
CA SER A 325 10.99 -28.64 11.14
C SER A 325 11.09 -27.11 11.12
N TYR A 326 10.41 -26.47 10.17
CA TYR A 326 10.30 -25.00 10.10
C TYR A 326 9.52 -24.42 11.29
N LEU A 327 8.35 -24.97 11.62
CA LEU A 327 7.55 -24.48 12.75
C LEU A 327 8.31 -24.55 14.09
N ALA A 328 9.19 -25.52 14.28
CA ALA A 328 10.05 -25.60 15.45
C ALA A 328 11.09 -24.45 15.53
N GLU A 329 11.58 -23.94 14.40
CA GLU A 329 12.42 -22.73 14.36
C GLU A 329 11.61 -21.46 14.66
N VAL A 330 10.36 -21.40 14.18
CA VAL A 330 9.45 -20.29 14.45
C VAL A 330 9.11 -20.22 15.94
N GLU A 331 8.80 -21.35 16.57
CA GLU A 331 8.54 -21.42 18.01
C GLU A 331 9.76 -20.95 18.82
N ARG A 332 10.97 -21.42 18.48
CA ARG A 332 12.23 -20.95 19.09
C ARG A 332 12.40 -19.43 18.97
N TRP A 333 12.09 -18.86 17.81
CA TRP A 333 12.14 -17.41 17.61
C TRP A 333 11.10 -16.68 18.49
N TYR A 334 9.87 -17.18 18.52
CA TYR A 334 8.80 -16.57 19.30
C TYR A 334 9.09 -16.62 20.81
N GLU A 335 9.65 -17.71 21.32
CA GLU A 335 10.10 -17.85 22.72
C GLU A 335 11.05 -16.73 23.15
N ALA A 336 11.87 -16.21 22.22
CA ALA A 336 12.78 -15.11 22.48
C ALA A 336 12.09 -13.73 22.41
N VAL A 337 11.26 -13.48 21.38
CA VAL A 337 10.74 -12.13 21.08
C VAL A 337 9.39 -11.82 21.73
N MET A 338 8.49 -12.79 21.86
CA MET A 338 7.12 -12.54 22.34
C MET A 338 7.07 -12.09 23.81
N PRO A 339 7.88 -12.61 24.74
CA PRO A 339 7.92 -12.08 26.11
C PRO A 339 8.33 -10.60 26.18
N VAL A 340 9.20 -10.14 25.26
CA VAL A 340 9.63 -8.74 25.15
C VAL A 340 8.45 -7.87 24.71
N ILE A 341 7.65 -8.33 23.74
CA ILE A 341 6.43 -7.66 23.26
C ILE A 341 5.36 -7.66 24.36
N ALA A 342 5.11 -8.79 25.01
CA ALA A 342 4.11 -8.96 26.06
C ALA A 342 4.30 -7.97 27.23
N ALA A 343 5.55 -7.71 27.62
CA ALA A 343 5.90 -6.74 28.66
C ALA A 343 5.58 -5.27 28.27
N ARG A 344 5.41 -5.00 26.97
CA ARG A 344 5.23 -3.67 26.36
C ARG A 344 3.85 -3.44 25.76
N LEU A 345 2.94 -4.40 25.87
CA LEU A 345 1.55 -4.22 25.44
C LEU A 345 0.93 -2.99 26.10
N HIS A 346 0.09 -2.29 25.32
CA HIS A 346 -0.67 -1.16 25.77
C HIS A 346 -1.56 -1.55 26.96
N ARG A 347 -1.58 -0.71 28.00
CA ARG A 347 -2.44 -0.86 29.17
C ARG A 347 -3.01 0.50 29.54
N LYS A 348 -4.15 0.52 30.23
CA LYS A 348 -4.74 1.77 30.72
C LYS A 348 -3.70 2.58 31.53
N GLY A 349 -3.37 3.79 31.08
CA GLY A 349 -2.36 4.66 31.69
C GLY A 349 -0.90 4.39 31.29
N ARG A 350 -0.65 3.43 30.39
CA ARG A 350 0.67 3.12 29.81
C ARG A 350 0.54 2.91 28.30
N PRO A 351 0.92 3.91 27.47
CA PRO A 351 1.10 3.72 26.03
C PRO A 351 2.04 2.54 25.74
N GLY A 352 1.84 1.85 24.62
CA GLY A 352 2.56 0.63 24.31
C GLY A 352 2.09 0.02 22.99
N VAL A 353 2.39 -1.26 22.82
CA VAL A 353 2.00 -2.05 21.65
C VAL A 353 0.49 -2.28 21.66
N ILE A 354 -0.23 -1.77 20.66
CA ILE A 354 -1.68 -1.87 20.51
C ILE A 354 -2.10 -3.01 19.58
N ALA A 355 -1.18 -3.58 18.80
CA ALA A 355 -1.44 -4.69 17.90
C ALA A 355 -0.12 -5.43 17.57
N VAL A 356 -0.25 -6.71 17.20
CA VAL A 356 0.89 -7.54 16.78
C VAL A 356 0.57 -8.18 15.42
N GLN A 357 1.37 -7.88 14.40
CA GLN A 357 1.26 -8.54 13.10
C GLN A 357 1.90 -9.92 13.14
N LEU A 358 1.23 -10.91 12.56
CA LEU A 358 1.76 -12.26 12.41
C LEU A 358 2.37 -12.39 11.01
N ASP A 359 3.67 -12.67 10.95
CA ASP A 359 4.41 -12.83 9.69
C ASP A 359 4.32 -11.57 8.79
N ASN A 360 4.55 -11.70 7.48
CA ASN A 360 4.38 -10.63 6.51
C ASN A 360 3.91 -11.19 5.16
N GLU A 361 2.76 -10.72 4.67
CA GLU A 361 2.24 -11.05 3.34
C GLU A 361 2.27 -12.57 3.04
N ILE A 362 1.69 -13.36 3.95
CA ILE A 362 1.74 -14.83 3.89
C ILE A 362 1.34 -15.33 2.49
N GLY A 363 2.21 -16.11 1.85
CA GLY A 363 1.98 -16.67 0.51
C GLY A 363 2.39 -15.78 -0.66
N MET A 364 2.88 -14.55 -0.41
CA MET A 364 3.37 -13.65 -1.46
C MET A 364 4.51 -14.28 -2.26
N MET A 365 5.51 -14.88 -1.61
CA MET A 365 6.68 -15.44 -2.32
C MET A 365 6.30 -16.52 -3.34
N SER A 366 5.40 -17.42 -2.96
CA SER A 366 4.90 -18.47 -3.84
C SER A 366 4.09 -17.85 -4.99
N TRP A 367 3.27 -16.84 -4.70
CA TRP A 367 2.51 -16.10 -5.71
C TRP A 367 3.42 -15.39 -6.73
N VAL A 368 4.45 -14.68 -6.27
CA VAL A 368 5.43 -13.98 -7.12
C VAL A 368 6.22 -14.96 -7.98
N ALA A 369 6.70 -16.07 -7.38
CA ALA A 369 7.33 -17.16 -8.12
C ALA A 369 6.37 -17.85 -9.10
N ASN A 370 5.07 -17.62 -8.92
CA ASN A 370 3.94 -18.24 -9.59
C ASN A 370 4.08 -19.77 -9.65
N ALA A 371 4.54 -20.34 -8.54
CA ALA A 371 4.75 -21.76 -8.35
C ALA A 371 4.26 -22.19 -6.95
N PRO A 372 3.68 -23.39 -6.83
CA PRO A 372 3.32 -23.95 -5.54
C PRO A 372 4.57 -24.45 -4.80
N ASP A 373 4.44 -24.61 -3.48
CA ASP A 373 5.53 -25.02 -2.59
C ASP A 373 5.44 -26.53 -2.28
N PHE A 374 5.79 -27.38 -3.25
CA PHE A 374 5.68 -28.83 -3.08
C PHE A 374 6.79 -29.39 -2.19
N THR A 375 6.38 -29.91 -1.03
CA THR A 375 7.14 -30.80 -0.14
C THR A 375 6.37 -32.11 0.05
N ASP A 376 7.03 -33.17 0.55
CA ASP A 376 6.33 -34.40 0.93
C ASP A 376 5.22 -34.14 1.96
N HIS A 377 5.45 -33.18 2.85
CA HIS A 377 4.49 -32.77 3.87
C HIS A 377 3.26 -32.09 3.25
N MET A 378 3.46 -31.11 2.36
CA MET A 378 2.36 -30.44 1.65
C MET A 378 1.58 -31.42 0.76
N LEU A 379 2.27 -32.28 -0.02
CA LEU A 379 1.62 -33.24 -0.92
C LEU A 379 0.75 -34.24 -0.15
N LYS A 380 1.23 -34.74 0.99
CA LYS A 380 0.45 -35.62 1.86
C LYS A 380 -0.82 -34.92 2.36
N ASP A 381 -0.68 -33.66 2.77
CA ASP A 381 -1.80 -32.85 3.28
C ASP A 381 -2.82 -32.53 2.19
N PHE A 382 -2.36 -32.18 0.99
CA PHE A 382 -3.23 -31.90 -0.15
C PHE A 382 -3.96 -33.15 -0.65
N ASN A 383 -3.31 -34.30 -0.71
CA ASN A 383 -3.99 -35.57 -1.04
C ASN A 383 -5.10 -35.89 -0.04
N ARG A 384 -4.85 -35.68 1.27
CA ARG A 384 -5.89 -35.83 2.29
C ARG A 384 -7.04 -34.86 2.08
N TRP A 385 -6.75 -33.59 1.79
CA TRP A 385 -7.78 -32.59 1.51
C TRP A 385 -8.63 -32.97 0.30
N LEU A 386 -8.02 -33.49 -0.78
CA LEU A 386 -8.75 -33.99 -1.94
C LEU A 386 -9.69 -35.16 -1.59
N ASP A 387 -9.22 -36.10 -0.77
CA ASP A 387 -10.03 -37.23 -0.32
C ASP A 387 -11.20 -36.77 0.58
N GLU A 388 -10.99 -35.76 1.43
CA GLU A 388 -12.02 -35.18 2.31
C GLU A 388 -13.05 -34.35 1.55
N GLU A 389 -12.63 -33.51 0.61
CA GLU A 389 -13.49 -32.60 -0.17
C GLU A 389 -14.38 -33.39 -1.14
N TYR A 390 -13.83 -34.40 -1.82
CA TYR A 390 -14.53 -35.09 -2.91
C TYR A 390 -15.02 -36.49 -2.55
N GLY A 391 -14.44 -37.15 -1.54
CA GLY A 391 -14.79 -38.51 -1.17
C GLY A 391 -14.82 -39.46 -2.37
N ASP A 392 -15.93 -40.20 -2.53
CA ASP A 392 -16.13 -41.13 -3.64
C ASP A 392 -16.15 -40.43 -5.03
N GLY A 393 -16.39 -39.11 -5.08
CA GLY A 393 -16.41 -38.32 -6.31
C GLY A 393 -15.03 -37.91 -6.83
N LEU A 394 -13.94 -38.17 -6.10
CA LEU A 394 -12.60 -37.76 -6.51
C LEU A 394 -12.18 -38.37 -7.86
N GLY A 395 -12.59 -39.61 -8.11
CA GLY A 395 -12.30 -40.33 -9.37
C GLY A 395 -12.97 -39.74 -10.60
N ASP A 396 -14.10 -39.04 -10.43
CA ASP A 396 -14.77 -38.32 -11.52
C ASP A 396 -14.03 -37.02 -11.86
N ARG A 397 -13.35 -36.44 -10.87
CA ARG A 397 -12.60 -35.19 -11.02
C ARG A 397 -11.19 -35.39 -11.55
N TYR A 398 -10.48 -36.39 -11.04
CA TYR A 398 -9.07 -36.64 -11.37
C TYR A 398 -8.81 -38.09 -11.79
N PRO A 399 -8.13 -38.31 -12.94
CA PRO A 399 -7.82 -39.65 -13.41
C PRO A 399 -6.83 -40.40 -12.50
N PHE A 400 -6.04 -39.68 -11.70
CA PHE A 400 -5.05 -40.23 -10.78
C PHE A 400 -5.64 -40.67 -9.43
N ALA A 401 -6.93 -40.44 -9.15
CA ALA A 401 -7.52 -40.60 -7.81
C ALA A 401 -7.29 -41.99 -7.18
N ASN A 402 -7.34 -43.04 -8.00
CA ASN A 402 -7.17 -44.44 -7.57
C ASN A 402 -5.72 -44.93 -7.61
N GLY A 403 -4.78 -44.06 -7.97
CA GLY A 403 -3.36 -44.39 -8.05
C GLY A 403 -2.71 -44.55 -6.68
N ALA A 404 -1.51 -45.14 -6.66
CA ALA A 404 -0.66 -45.15 -5.48
C ALA A 404 -0.25 -43.71 -5.09
N VAL A 405 0.17 -43.49 -3.84
CA VAL A 405 0.55 -42.15 -3.35
C VAL A 405 1.60 -41.47 -4.25
N GLN A 406 2.59 -42.22 -4.72
CA GLN A 406 3.61 -41.71 -5.63
C GLN A 406 3.03 -41.28 -6.97
N GLU A 407 2.13 -42.08 -7.56
CA GLU A 407 1.46 -41.76 -8.83
C GLU A 407 0.58 -40.50 -8.68
N ARG A 408 -0.12 -40.37 -7.55
CA ARG A 408 -0.90 -39.16 -7.22
C ARG A 408 0.01 -37.94 -7.11
N ASN A 409 1.12 -38.05 -6.38
CA ASN A 409 2.08 -36.96 -6.20
C ASN A 409 2.67 -36.51 -7.55
N GLU A 410 3.12 -37.45 -8.37
CA GLU A 410 3.65 -37.17 -9.72
C GLU A 410 2.59 -36.47 -10.58
N ALA A 411 1.35 -36.96 -10.57
CA ALA A 411 0.25 -36.37 -11.34
C ALA A 411 -0.20 -34.98 -10.83
N ILE A 412 0.06 -34.67 -9.56
CA ILE A 412 -0.15 -33.34 -8.98
C ILE A 412 1.00 -32.41 -9.35
N GLN A 413 2.26 -32.86 -9.26
CA GLN A 413 3.44 -32.02 -9.53
C GLN A 413 3.69 -31.78 -11.02
N SER A 414 3.25 -32.71 -11.87
CA SER A 414 3.35 -32.66 -13.34
C SER A 414 1.99 -32.96 -13.97
N PRO A 415 0.99 -32.06 -13.82
CA PRO A 415 -0.36 -32.36 -14.24
C PRO A 415 -0.50 -32.48 -15.75
N ASP A 416 -1.39 -33.34 -16.24
CA ASP A 416 -1.84 -33.27 -17.62
C ASP A 416 -2.69 -32.01 -17.84
N ASP A 417 -2.61 -31.44 -19.05
CA ASP A 417 -3.41 -30.28 -19.43
C ASP A 417 -4.93 -30.53 -19.27
N ALA A 418 -5.36 -31.78 -19.40
CA ALA A 418 -6.77 -32.17 -19.34
C ALA A 418 -7.47 -31.79 -18.03
N TYR A 419 -6.76 -31.81 -16.90
CA TYR A 419 -7.29 -31.49 -15.57
C TYR A 419 -6.55 -30.34 -14.87
N ALA A 420 -5.57 -29.71 -15.53
CA ALA A 420 -4.74 -28.65 -14.94
C ALA A 420 -5.57 -27.45 -14.44
N ALA A 421 -6.65 -27.09 -15.13
CA ALA A 421 -7.54 -26.00 -14.69
C ALA A 421 -8.26 -26.33 -13.36
N ALA A 422 -8.81 -27.55 -13.25
CA ALA A 422 -9.43 -28.03 -12.02
C ALA A 422 -8.41 -28.12 -10.87
N LEU A 423 -7.20 -28.61 -11.16
CA LEU A 423 -6.11 -28.69 -10.18
C LEU A 423 -5.67 -27.31 -9.69
N MET A 424 -5.53 -26.31 -10.57
CA MET A 424 -5.19 -24.94 -10.19
C MET A 424 -6.22 -24.35 -9.22
N HIS A 425 -7.52 -24.52 -9.52
CA HIS A 425 -8.61 -24.05 -8.65
C HIS A 425 -8.57 -24.73 -7.27
N ASP A 426 -8.44 -26.06 -7.23
CA ASP A 426 -8.39 -26.84 -5.99
C ASP A 426 -7.15 -26.55 -5.16
N LEU A 427 -5.98 -26.45 -5.79
CA LEU A 427 -4.73 -26.09 -5.14
C LEU A 427 -4.83 -24.69 -4.53
N GLY A 428 -5.46 -23.75 -5.23
CA GLY A 428 -5.76 -22.41 -4.71
C GLY A 428 -6.65 -22.44 -3.46
N ARG A 429 -7.77 -23.19 -3.49
CA ARG A 429 -8.67 -23.37 -2.33
C ARG A 429 -7.97 -24.03 -1.14
N PHE A 430 -7.21 -25.09 -1.39
CA PHE A 430 -6.41 -25.75 -0.35
C PHE A 430 -5.39 -24.80 0.28
N THR A 431 -4.71 -24.00 -0.54
CA THR A 431 -3.64 -23.09 -0.09
C THR A 431 -4.19 -21.96 0.78
N ARG A 432 -5.37 -21.41 0.46
CA ARG A 432 -6.11 -20.45 1.30
C ARG A 432 -6.29 -20.96 2.73
N GLY A 433 -6.80 -22.18 2.89
CA GLY A 433 -6.95 -22.82 4.21
C GLY A 433 -5.62 -23.21 4.86
N ARG A 434 -4.57 -23.48 4.07
CA ARG A 434 -3.21 -23.73 4.59
C ARG A 434 -2.63 -22.47 5.25
N PHE A 435 -2.77 -21.31 4.62
CA PHE A 435 -2.29 -20.04 5.18
C PHE A 435 -3.05 -19.65 6.45
N ALA A 436 -4.36 -19.88 6.51
CA ALA A 436 -5.15 -19.69 7.72
C ALA A 436 -4.66 -20.57 8.89
N ARG A 437 -4.34 -21.84 8.63
CA ARG A 437 -3.75 -22.74 9.63
C ARG A 437 -2.38 -22.24 10.11
N TYR A 438 -1.52 -21.77 9.22
CA TYR A 438 -0.23 -21.19 9.61
C TYR A 438 -0.40 -19.97 10.51
N ALA A 439 -1.26 -19.01 10.14
CA ALA A 439 -1.56 -17.85 10.97
C ALA A 439 -2.12 -18.25 12.36
N ALA A 440 -2.96 -19.28 12.42
CA ALA A 440 -3.49 -19.80 13.68
C ALA A 440 -2.40 -20.41 14.58
N GLU A 441 -1.41 -21.12 14.01
CA GLU A 441 -0.24 -21.61 14.76
C GLU A 441 0.60 -20.45 15.31
N LEU A 442 0.90 -19.44 14.50
CA LEU A 442 1.64 -18.24 14.95
C LEU A 442 0.92 -17.54 16.11
N ARG A 443 -0.40 -17.35 15.99
CA ARG A 443 -1.21 -16.79 17.07
C ARG A 443 -1.13 -17.65 18.33
N THR A 444 -1.23 -18.97 18.20
CA THR A 444 -1.17 -19.90 19.33
C THR A 444 0.15 -19.76 20.08
N TYR A 445 1.28 -19.71 19.37
CA TYR A 445 2.60 -19.48 19.96
C TYR A 445 2.69 -18.12 20.66
N ALA A 446 2.26 -17.04 20.01
CA ALA A 446 2.29 -15.69 20.59
C ALA A 446 1.45 -15.60 21.88
N GLU A 447 0.25 -16.18 21.86
CA GLU A 447 -0.65 -16.22 23.01
C GLU A 447 -0.12 -17.08 24.17
N ALA A 448 0.54 -18.20 23.87
CA ALA A 448 1.23 -19.02 24.87
C ALA A 448 2.33 -18.24 25.59
N LEU A 449 2.95 -17.28 24.90
CA LEU A 449 4.01 -16.39 25.39
C LEU A 449 3.49 -15.04 25.90
N ALA A 450 2.23 -15.02 26.35
CA ALA A 450 1.56 -13.90 27.02
C ALA A 450 1.24 -12.67 26.16
N VAL A 451 1.33 -12.75 24.83
CA VAL A 451 0.78 -11.71 23.94
C VAL A 451 -0.73 -11.89 23.85
N ARG A 452 -1.47 -11.15 24.70
CA ARG A 452 -2.94 -11.25 24.82
C ARG A 452 -3.55 -9.88 25.08
N GLY A 453 -4.83 -9.71 24.74
CA GLY A 453 -5.58 -8.48 25.00
C GLY A 453 -5.31 -7.33 24.03
N VAL A 454 -4.65 -7.63 22.90
CA VAL A 454 -4.49 -6.76 21.74
C VAL A 454 -4.92 -7.54 20.49
N PRO A 455 -5.41 -6.87 19.43
CA PRO A 455 -5.65 -7.51 18.14
C PRO A 455 -4.35 -8.05 17.53
N PHE A 456 -4.49 -9.14 16.79
CA PHE A 456 -3.48 -9.65 15.87
C PHE A 456 -3.78 -9.15 14.46
N MET A 457 -2.73 -8.89 13.69
CA MET A 457 -2.83 -8.32 12.35
C MET A 457 -2.22 -9.24 11.29
N ILE A 458 -2.76 -9.18 10.07
CA ILE A 458 -2.18 -9.77 8.86
C ILE A 458 -2.24 -8.71 7.76
N ASN A 459 -1.11 -8.46 7.10
CA ASN A 459 -1.07 -7.61 5.92
C ASN A 459 -1.34 -8.41 4.63
N ILE A 460 -2.03 -7.76 3.70
CA ILE A 460 -2.50 -8.32 2.43
C ILE A 460 -1.71 -7.68 1.30
N HIS A 461 -0.99 -8.51 0.54
CA HIS A 461 -0.24 -8.13 -0.65
C HIS A 461 -1.10 -8.00 -1.90
N GLY A 462 -0.49 -7.52 -2.98
CA GLY A 462 -0.98 -7.73 -4.35
C GLY A 462 -1.10 -6.49 -5.23
N THR A 463 -0.63 -5.31 -4.80
CA THR A 463 -0.47 -4.16 -5.70
C THR A 463 0.80 -4.29 -6.53
N SER A 464 0.75 -3.98 -7.83
CA SER A 464 1.94 -3.92 -8.68
C SER A 464 1.73 -2.98 -9.86
N ASN A 465 2.81 -2.50 -10.48
CA ASN A 465 2.75 -1.65 -11.67
C ASN A 465 1.83 -0.41 -11.54
N ARG A 466 1.74 0.17 -10.33
CA ARG A 466 0.87 1.31 -10.00
C ARG A 466 -0.63 1.03 -10.17
N ARG A 467 -1.03 -0.25 -10.14
CA ARG A 467 -2.40 -0.75 -10.26
C ARG A 467 -2.74 -1.69 -9.11
N ALA A 468 -4.04 -1.88 -8.85
CA ALA A 468 -4.53 -2.84 -7.84
C ALA A 468 -5.35 -3.99 -8.43
N GLU A 469 -5.24 -4.27 -9.73
CA GLU A 469 -6.00 -5.35 -10.38
C GLU A 469 -5.69 -6.74 -9.80
N ARG A 470 -4.49 -6.91 -9.25
CA ARG A 470 -4.00 -8.15 -8.60
C ARG A 470 -4.20 -8.16 -7.08
N TYR A 471 -4.49 -7.03 -6.44
CA TYR A 471 -4.67 -6.94 -4.98
C TYR A 471 -5.67 -7.96 -4.42
N PRO A 472 -6.82 -8.24 -5.08
CA PRO A 472 -7.77 -9.18 -4.52
C PRO A 472 -7.31 -10.65 -4.58
N ILE A 473 -6.16 -10.96 -5.21
CA ILE A 473 -5.46 -12.25 -5.05
C ILE A 473 -5.02 -12.42 -3.60
N GLY A 474 -4.43 -11.39 -2.98
CA GLY A 474 -4.03 -11.42 -1.57
C GLY A 474 -5.24 -11.63 -0.64
N ILE A 475 -6.35 -10.91 -0.89
CA ILE A 475 -7.61 -11.16 -0.17
C ILE A 475 -8.04 -12.62 -0.35
N SER A 476 -8.06 -13.12 -1.59
CA SER A 476 -8.43 -14.50 -1.88
C SER A 476 -7.53 -15.52 -1.18
N GLN A 477 -6.24 -15.24 -0.99
CA GLN A 477 -5.32 -16.14 -0.29
C GLN A 477 -5.49 -16.09 1.23
N LEU A 478 -5.80 -14.92 1.80
CA LEU A 478 -5.69 -14.67 3.24
C LEU A 478 -7.01 -14.51 3.97
N MET A 479 -8.14 -14.42 3.27
CA MET A 479 -9.46 -14.17 3.88
C MET A 479 -9.77 -15.10 5.06
N GLU A 480 -9.48 -16.40 4.95
CA GLU A 480 -9.74 -17.37 6.02
C GLU A 480 -8.85 -17.19 7.26
N ALA A 481 -7.77 -16.42 7.17
CA ALA A 481 -6.87 -16.14 8.28
C ALA A 481 -7.38 -15.03 9.21
N TYR A 482 -8.33 -14.20 8.76
CA TYR A 482 -8.90 -13.11 9.55
C TYR A 482 -10.43 -13.09 9.58
N SER A 483 -11.11 -13.40 8.47
CA SER A 483 -12.58 -13.36 8.38
C SER A 483 -13.20 -14.49 9.21
N GLY A 484 -14.16 -14.16 10.05
CA GLY A 484 -14.76 -15.06 11.03
C GLY A 484 -13.85 -15.39 12.22
N VAL A 485 -12.70 -14.72 12.39
CA VAL A 485 -11.70 -15.02 13.43
C VAL A 485 -11.59 -13.85 14.43
N PRO A 486 -12.25 -13.95 15.61
CA PRO A 486 -12.26 -12.86 16.59
C PRO A 486 -10.86 -12.40 17.02
N GLY A 487 -10.66 -11.09 16.99
CA GLY A 487 -9.39 -10.45 17.35
C GLY A 487 -8.30 -10.50 16.29
N MET A 488 -8.59 -11.03 15.09
CA MET A 488 -7.76 -10.81 13.90
C MET A 488 -8.22 -9.55 13.17
N VAL A 489 -7.29 -8.82 12.56
CA VAL A 489 -7.56 -7.64 11.72
C VAL A 489 -6.70 -7.75 10.46
N SER A 490 -7.30 -7.56 9.30
CA SER A 490 -6.58 -7.44 8.04
C SER A 490 -6.11 -6.00 7.82
N GLY A 491 -5.03 -5.83 7.07
CA GLY A 491 -4.71 -4.52 6.49
C GLY A 491 -4.05 -4.64 5.13
N SER A 492 -4.31 -3.64 4.28
CA SER A 492 -3.78 -3.61 2.93
C SER A 492 -2.32 -3.13 2.88
N ASP A 493 -1.59 -3.63 1.90
CA ASP A 493 -0.33 -3.04 1.45
C ASP A 493 -0.56 -2.37 0.09
N MET A 494 -0.23 -1.07 0.01
CA MET A 494 -0.62 -0.19 -1.08
C MET A 494 0.59 0.49 -1.71
N TYR A 495 0.89 0.12 -2.95
CA TYR A 495 1.93 0.74 -3.77
C TYR A 495 1.36 1.17 -5.14
N LEU A 496 0.73 2.34 -5.16
CA LEU A 496 0.02 2.87 -6.34
C LEU A 496 0.75 4.04 -7.03
N GLY A 497 1.72 4.66 -6.37
CA GLY A 497 2.35 5.88 -6.88
C GLY A 497 1.37 7.06 -6.89
N ASP A 498 1.27 7.75 -8.02
CA ASP A 498 0.30 8.84 -8.24
C ASP A 498 -1.14 8.33 -8.27
N LEU A 499 -2.08 9.16 -7.81
CA LEU A 499 -3.51 8.87 -7.91
C LEU A 499 -4.12 9.61 -9.10
N GLU A 500 -4.41 8.88 -10.17
CA GLU A 500 -4.86 9.38 -11.47
C GLU A 500 -6.22 8.79 -11.87
N LEU A 501 -6.83 9.29 -12.94
CA LEU A 501 -8.08 8.75 -13.49
C LEU A 501 -8.06 7.23 -13.70
N ARG A 502 -6.87 6.69 -14.03
CA ARG A 502 -6.68 5.27 -14.32
C ARG A 502 -6.77 4.39 -13.08
N ASN A 503 -6.16 4.78 -11.96
CA ASN A 503 -6.01 3.95 -10.76
C ASN A 503 -6.76 4.50 -9.52
N THR A 504 -7.46 5.62 -9.63
CA THR A 504 -8.37 6.08 -8.56
C THR A 504 -9.43 5.02 -8.19
N PRO A 505 -10.10 4.35 -9.15
CA PRO A 505 -11.01 3.26 -8.81
C PRO A 505 -10.31 2.02 -8.25
N ASP A 506 -9.03 1.80 -8.59
CA ASP A 506 -8.25 0.70 -8.03
C ASP A 506 -8.11 0.87 -6.51
N LEU A 507 -7.73 2.07 -6.04
CA LEU A 507 -7.70 2.40 -4.60
C LEU A 507 -9.08 2.30 -3.95
N TYR A 508 -10.11 2.79 -4.64
CA TYR A 508 -11.48 2.66 -4.16
C TYR A 508 -11.86 1.19 -3.92
N MET A 509 -11.45 0.31 -4.83
CA MET A 509 -11.76 -1.10 -4.79
C MET A 509 -10.92 -1.90 -3.81
N ILE A 510 -9.66 -1.54 -3.57
CA ILE A 510 -8.87 -2.11 -2.46
C ILE A 510 -9.67 -2.02 -1.16
N ASN A 511 -10.17 -0.81 -0.87
CA ASN A 511 -10.94 -0.54 0.35
C ASN A 511 -12.26 -1.31 0.35
N ALA A 512 -13.03 -1.24 -0.74
CA ALA A 512 -14.35 -1.88 -0.81
C ALA A 512 -14.27 -3.42 -0.73
N PHE A 513 -13.28 -4.05 -1.39
CA PHE A 513 -13.14 -5.51 -1.38
C PHE A 513 -12.59 -6.03 -0.05
N THR A 514 -11.70 -5.30 0.59
CA THR A 514 -11.23 -5.66 1.93
C THR A 514 -12.38 -5.61 2.93
N ASP A 515 -13.14 -4.50 2.94
CA ASP A 515 -14.29 -4.32 3.82
C ASP A 515 -15.38 -5.39 3.59
N ALA A 516 -15.60 -5.81 2.34
CA ALA A 516 -16.53 -6.89 1.98
C ALA A 516 -16.16 -8.27 2.55
N THR A 517 -14.96 -8.43 3.10
CA THR A 517 -14.49 -9.66 3.75
C THR A 517 -14.22 -9.48 5.25
N ASN A 518 -14.32 -8.26 5.76
CA ASN A 518 -14.13 -7.96 7.17
C ASN A 518 -15.40 -8.27 7.97
N ASP A 519 -15.20 -8.71 9.21
CA ASP A 519 -16.26 -8.81 10.20
C ASP A 519 -16.64 -7.45 10.78
N ALA A 520 -17.78 -7.37 11.46
CA ALA A 520 -18.27 -6.13 12.04
C ALA A 520 -17.33 -5.49 13.09
N ASP A 521 -16.46 -6.28 13.73
CA ASP A 521 -15.44 -5.83 14.68
C ASP A 521 -14.07 -5.51 14.03
N GLN A 522 -13.93 -5.73 12.72
CA GLN A 522 -12.70 -5.50 11.96
C GLN A 522 -12.77 -4.17 11.20
N PRO A 523 -12.00 -3.15 11.59
CA PRO A 523 -11.94 -1.92 10.82
C PRO A 523 -11.14 -2.11 9.54
N LEU A 524 -11.44 -1.30 8.52
CA LEU A 524 -10.55 -1.15 7.38
C LEU A 524 -9.23 -0.49 7.82
N THR A 525 -8.10 -1.14 7.51
CA THR A 525 -6.75 -0.66 7.85
C THR A 525 -5.77 -0.81 6.68
N CYS A 526 -4.68 -0.04 6.71
CA CYS A 526 -3.55 -0.16 5.80
C CYS A 526 -2.25 -0.20 6.61
N LEU A 527 -1.52 -1.31 6.46
CA LEU A 527 -0.30 -1.60 7.24
C LEU A 527 0.95 -1.14 6.48
N GLU A 528 0.91 -1.13 5.15
CA GLU A 528 1.94 -0.49 4.33
C GLU A 528 1.34 0.50 3.33
N PHE A 529 1.46 1.78 3.64
CA PHE A 529 0.96 2.86 2.81
C PHE A 529 2.10 3.65 2.15
N ASP A 530 2.19 3.61 0.82
CA ASP A 530 3.25 4.27 0.06
C ASP A 530 3.17 5.83 0.13
N ALA A 531 4.04 6.40 0.96
CA ALA A 531 4.25 7.85 1.05
C ALA A 531 5.59 8.31 0.47
N GLY A 532 6.35 7.43 -0.18
CA GLY A 532 7.63 7.79 -0.77
C GLY A 532 7.51 8.68 -2.01
N HIS A 533 8.62 9.26 -2.45
CA HIS A 533 8.67 10.08 -3.68
C HIS A 533 8.82 9.28 -4.97
N GLY A 534 8.92 7.95 -4.88
CA GLY A 534 8.90 7.02 -6.01
C GLY A 534 10.25 6.54 -6.53
N ASP A 535 11.36 7.16 -6.14
CA ASP A 535 12.71 6.72 -6.55
C ASP A 535 13.21 5.54 -5.71
N TYR A 536 12.60 4.37 -5.91
CA TYR A 536 12.96 3.13 -5.19
C TYR A 536 14.36 2.62 -5.54
N GLY A 537 14.95 3.01 -6.68
CA GLY A 537 16.27 2.54 -7.10
C GLY A 537 17.42 3.52 -6.87
N GLN A 538 17.13 4.75 -6.40
CA GLN A 538 18.06 5.90 -6.49
C GLN A 538 18.55 6.15 -7.93
N ALA A 539 17.72 5.82 -8.90
CA ALA A 539 18.03 5.84 -10.33
C ALA A 539 17.42 7.06 -11.04
N LEU A 540 16.57 7.84 -10.34
CA LEU A 540 15.83 8.98 -10.88
C LEU A 540 14.86 8.63 -12.02
N GLU A 541 14.39 7.38 -12.07
CA GLU A 541 13.45 6.89 -13.09
C GLU A 541 12.01 7.37 -12.83
N VAL A 542 11.69 7.62 -11.56
CA VAL A 542 10.32 7.92 -11.11
C VAL A 542 10.36 9.02 -10.06
N ALA A 543 9.45 9.99 -10.19
CA ALA A 543 9.14 10.98 -9.18
C ALA A 543 7.62 11.18 -9.14
N TYR A 544 6.99 10.80 -8.03
CA TYR A 544 5.56 11.01 -7.82
C TYR A 544 5.26 12.46 -7.47
N ASP A 545 4.07 12.93 -7.86
CA ASP A 545 3.59 14.25 -7.44
C ASP A 545 3.41 14.25 -5.92
N PRO A 546 3.85 15.30 -5.21
CA PRO A 546 3.68 15.39 -3.76
C PRO A 546 2.23 15.17 -3.30
N SER A 547 1.23 15.58 -4.09
CA SER A 547 -0.19 15.38 -3.79
C SER A 547 -0.63 13.92 -3.69
N ALA A 548 0.12 12.96 -4.22
CA ALA A 548 -0.24 11.55 -4.23
C ALA A 548 -0.54 11.03 -2.81
N SER A 549 0.37 11.28 -1.86
CA SER A 549 0.19 10.90 -0.45
C SER A 549 -1.09 11.49 0.17
N ASP A 550 -1.40 12.75 -0.15
CA ASP A 550 -2.55 13.49 0.37
C ASP A 550 -3.87 12.97 -0.21
N LEU A 551 -3.93 12.81 -1.54
CA LEU A 551 -5.10 12.28 -2.25
C LEU A 551 -5.43 10.86 -1.78
N LYS A 552 -4.43 9.97 -1.75
CA LYS A 552 -4.64 8.57 -1.34
C LYS A 552 -5.09 8.48 0.13
N THR A 553 -4.46 9.25 1.03
CA THR A 553 -4.82 9.27 2.46
C THR A 553 -6.28 9.68 2.63
N ARG A 554 -6.68 10.78 1.98
CA ARG A 554 -8.04 11.31 2.07
C ARG A 554 -9.06 10.38 1.46
N LEU A 555 -8.76 9.69 0.36
CA LEU A 555 -9.67 8.70 -0.23
C LEU A 555 -9.92 7.54 0.74
N CYS A 556 -8.87 7.05 1.40
CA CYS A 556 -9.00 6.00 2.42
C CYS A 556 -9.86 6.47 3.60
N LEU A 557 -9.66 7.70 4.09
CA LEU A 557 -10.50 8.28 5.15
C LEU A 557 -11.97 8.45 4.71
N ALA A 558 -12.20 8.86 3.46
CA ALA A 558 -13.55 9.01 2.89
C ALA A 558 -14.29 7.67 2.75
N GLN A 559 -13.56 6.56 2.62
CA GLN A 559 -14.11 5.19 2.67
C GLN A 559 -14.10 4.59 4.08
N GLY A 560 -13.78 5.38 5.10
CA GLY A 560 -13.92 4.98 6.49
C GLY A 560 -12.73 4.23 7.10
N MET A 561 -11.56 4.21 6.46
CA MET A 561 -10.35 3.60 7.00
C MET A 561 -9.98 4.18 8.38
N LYS A 562 -9.58 3.32 9.32
CA LYS A 562 -9.33 3.70 10.72
C LYS A 562 -7.87 3.68 11.13
N LEU A 563 -7.01 3.02 10.36
CA LEU A 563 -5.57 2.98 10.58
C LEU A 563 -4.85 3.04 9.24
N ILE A 564 -3.90 3.98 9.13
CA ILE A 564 -2.99 4.14 8.00
C ILE A 564 -1.58 4.18 8.58
N ASN A 565 -0.74 3.23 8.18
CA ASN A 565 0.67 3.20 8.53
C ASN A 565 1.52 3.53 7.29
N TYR A 566 2.22 4.67 7.31
CA TYR A 566 3.08 5.10 6.22
C TYR A 566 4.37 4.26 6.18
N TYR A 567 4.55 3.49 5.12
CA TYR A 567 5.67 2.58 4.98
C TYR A 567 6.43 2.80 3.64
N LEU A 568 7.75 2.95 3.64
CA LEU A 568 8.57 3.30 4.81
C LEU A 568 8.47 4.81 5.06
N PHE A 569 8.19 5.24 6.29
CA PHE A 569 8.15 6.67 6.64
C PHE A 569 9.55 7.29 6.77
N ALA A 570 10.51 6.52 7.32
CA ALA A 570 11.89 6.95 7.53
C ALA A 570 12.87 5.89 7.06
N GLY A 571 13.74 6.25 6.11
CA GLY A 571 14.84 5.44 5.63
C GLY A 571 15.88 5.16 6.70
N GLY A 572 16.78 4.22 6.40
CA GLY A 572 17.79 3.75 7.34
C GLY A 572 18.98 3.08 6.68
N PHE A 573 19.75 2.36 7.49
CA PHE A 573 20.98 1.68 7.07
C PHE A 573 20.93 0.20 7.40
N ASN A 574 21.34 -0.63 6.44
CA ASN A 574 21.50 -2.06 6.65
C ASN A 574 22.88 -2.35 7.26
N PRO A 575 22.97 -2.85 8.50
CA PRO A 575 24.26 -3.26 9.06
C PRO A 575 24.88 -4.45 8.31
N PRO A 576 26.21 -4.63 8.37
CA PRO A 576 26.86 -5.88 8.00
C PRO A 576 26.26 -7.07 8.77
N LEU A 577 26.22 -8.24 8.14
CA LEU A 577 25.98 -9.50 8.82
C LEU A 577 27.17 -9.81 9.74
N ASP A 578 26.89 -10.42 10.88
CA ASP A 578 27.93 -10.90 11.81
C ASP A 578 28.86 -11.92 11.13
N GLU A 579 28.29 -12.76 10.26
CA GLU A 579 29.02 -13.70 9.43
C GLU A 579 28.87 -13.32 7.95
N PRO A 580 29.98 -12.99 7.27
CA PRO A 580 29.98 -12.81 5.82
C PRO A 580 29.48 -14.06 5.10
N VAL A 581 28.63 -13.87 4.10
CA VAL A 581 28.05 -14.95 3.28
C VAL A 581 28.65 -14.97 1.87
N GLY A 582 29.39 -13.94 1.48
CA GLY A 582 30.13 -13.90 0.22
C GLY A 582 29.26 -13.75 -1.03
N ASP A 583 28.07 -13.16 -0.89
CA ASP A 583 27.11 -12.95 -1.98
C ASP A 583 27.28 -11.59 -2.70
N GLY A 584 28.40 -10.90 -2.45
CA GLY A 584 28.73 -9.60 -3.02
C GLY A 584 28.30 -8.41 -2.17
N ASN A 585 27.43 -8.61 -1.17
CA ASN A 585 27.03 -7.59 -0.20
C ASN A 585 26.81 -8.25 1.17
N ASP A 586 27.80 -8.30 2.05
CA ASP A 586 27.69 -8.93 3.38
C ASP A 586 26.86 -8.13 4.40
N ARG A 587 25.79 -7.46 3.98
CA ARG A 587 24.83 -6.75 4.85
C ARG A 587 23.55 -7.55 5.05
N ILE A 588 22.77 -7.17 6.06
CA ILE A 588 21.49 -7.83 6.36
C ILE A 588 20.45 -7.61 5.25
N GLY A 589 20.51 -6.47 4.56
CA GLY A 589 19.61 -6.10 3.46
C GLY A 589 20.21 -6.36 2.08
N THR A 590 19.34 -6.56 1.09
CA THR A 590 19.71 -6.76 -0.33
C THR A 590 20.04 -5.45 -1.04
N THR A 591 19.62 -4.30 -0.49
CA THR A 591 19.76 -2.97 -1.10
C THR A 591 21.11 -2.27 -0.84
N GLY A 592 22.10 -2.98 -0.30
CA GLY A 592 23.39 -2.38 0.10
C GLY A 592 23.30 -1.65 1.44
N GLU A 593 24.10 -0.60 1.63
CA GLU A 593 24.22 0.11 2.92
C GLU A 593 22.97 0.90 3.30
N ARG A 594 22.29 1.50 2.34
CA ARG A 594 21.11 2.34 2.56
C ARG A 594 19.84 1.56 2.26
N HIS A 595 18.75 1.93 2.91
CA HIS A 595 17.42 1.38 2.68
C HIS A 595 16.34 2.45 2.84
N GLY A 596 15.24 2.36 2.08
CA GLY A 596 14.16 3.34 2.16
C GLY A 596 14.54 4.74 1.68
N PHE A 597 15.33 4.82 0.62
CA PHE A 597 15.81 6.08 0.04
C PHE A 597 14.69 6.98 -0.48
N ASN A 598 13.53 6.41 -0.83
CA ASN A 598 12.36 7.16 -1.27
C ASN A 598 11.47 7.63 -0.11
N ALA A 599 11.70 7.18 1.12
CA ALA A 599 10.87 7.48 2.29
C ALA A 599 10.81 8.98 2.56
N PRO A 600 9.67 9.53 3.06
CA PRO A 600 9.51 10.94 3.42
C PRO A 600 10.70 11.54 4.17
N ILE A 601 11.32 10.75 5.05
CA ILE A 601 12.59 11.04 5.69
C ILE A 601 13.63 10.08 5.11
N SER A 602 14.72 10.60 4.51
CA SER A 602 15.77 9.78 3.89
C SER A 602 16.60 9.01 4.94
N PRO A 603 17.50 8.07 4.52
CA PRO A 603 18.47 7.43 5.41
C PRO A 603 19.36 8.42 6.18
N GLU A 604 19.71 9.56 5.57
CA GLU A 604 20.45 10.65 6.21
C GLU A 604 19.57 11.48 7.16
N GLY A 605 18.27 11.23 7.14
CA GLY A 605 17.21 11.90 7.87
C GLY A 605 16.79 13.25 7.25
N GLU A 606 17.07 13.45 5.97
CA GLU A 606 16.63 14.63 5.23
C GLU A 606 15.14 14.49 4.84
N ARG A 607 14.40 15.60 4.84
CA ARG A 607 13.01 15.61 4.37
C ARG A 607 12.99 15.71 2.85
N ASN A 608 12.30 14.79 2.19
CA ASN A 608 12.17 14.79 0.74
C ASN A 608 10.91 15.54 0.27
N LEU A 609 10.60 15.42 -1.03
CA LEU A 609 9.45 16.06 -1.69
C LEU A 609 8.06 15.58 -1.18
N SER A 610 7.94 14.35 -0.68
CA SER A 610 6.67 13.79 -0.20
C SER A 610 6.36 14.12 1.26
N PHE A 611 7.36 14.58 2.03
CA PHE A 611 7.21 14.87 3.46
C PHE A 611 6.11 15.89 3.76
N ASP A 612 6.14 17.06 3.11
CA ASP A 612 5.21 18.15 3.41
C ASP A 612 3.77 17.82 3.00
N ALA A 613 3.59 17.03 1.94
CA ALA A 613 2.26 16.58 1.55
C ALA A 613 1.69 15.55 2.51
N THR A 614 2.51 14.58 2.91
CA THR A 614 2.17 13.60 3.95
C THR A 614 1.79 14.32 5.25
N ARG A 615 2.58 15.32 5.66
CA ARG A 615 2.32 16.15 6.84
C ARG A 615 0.98 16.88 6.75
N ARG A 616 0.63 17.45 5.59
CA ARG A 616 -0.67 18.12 5.38
C ARG A 616 -1.84 17.15 5.50
N ALA A 617 -1.74 15.96 4.91
CA ALA A 617 -2.78 14.94 4.96
C ALA A 617 -3.03 14.49 6.42
N VAL A 618 -1.96 14.20 7.15
CA VAL A 618 -2.01 13.82 8.57
C VAL A 618 -2.53 14.95 9.45
N ALA A 619 -2.18 16.20 9.17
CA ALA A 619 -2.71 17.35 9.90
C ALA A 619 -4.23 17.48 9.71
N ALA A 620 -4.72 17.37 8.47
CA ALA A 620 -6.15 17.42 8.18
C ALA A 620 -6.92 16.28 8.86
N ALA A 621 -6.38 15.06 8.83
CA ALA A 621 -6.96 13.92 9.56
C ALA A 621 -7.01 14.17 11.07
N ASN A 622 -5.95 14.74 11.65
CA ASN A 622 -5.87 15.01 13.09
C ASN A 622 -6.87 16.06 13.56
N VAL A 623 -7.13 17.11 12.77
CA VAL A 623 -8.12 18.15 13.09
C VAL A 623 -9.52 17.54 13.26
N LEU A 624 -9.82 16.49 12.52
CA LEU A 624 -11.13 15.83 12.48
C LEU A 624 -11.15 14.44 13.13
N ARG A 625 -10.06 14.03 13.82
CA ARG A 625 -9.85 12.63 14.26
C ARG A 625 -11.00 12.06 15.09
N ASP A 626 -11.53 12.85 16.02
CA ASP A 626 -12.58 12.41 16.95
C ASP A 626 -13.91 12.16 16.21
N ARG A 627 -14.11 12.85 15.07
CA ARG A 627 -15.27 12.67 14.20
C ARG A 627 -15.04 11.50 13.24
N LEU A 628 -13.91 11.51 12.53
CA LEU A 628 -13.52 10.45 11.58
C LEU A 628 -13.50 9.05 12.21
N ALA A 629 -13.15 8.94 13.49
CA ALA A 629 -13.14 7.66 14.21
C ALA A 629 -14.51 6.95 14.22
N THR A 630 -15.60 7.70 14.33
CA THR A 630 -16.97 7.15 14.44
C THR A 630 -17.73 7.16 13.13
N MET A 631 -17.38 8.06 12.21
CA MET A 631 -18.05 8.17 10.92
C MET A 631 -17.91 6.91 10.05
N ARG A 632 -18.93 6.66 9.23
CA ARG A 632 -19.01 5.60 8.22
C ARG A 632 -19.40 6.19 6.86
N PRO A 633 -18.98 5.58 5.74
CA PRO A 633 -19.40 6.02 4.42
C PRO A 633 -20.93 5.97 4.26
N GLU A 634 -21.50 6.96 3.58
CA GLU A 634 -22.87 6.88 3.10
C GLU A 634 -22.87 6.36 1.66
N LEU A 635 -23.74 5.40 1.38
CA LEU A 635 -23.74 4.63 0.14
C LEU A 635 -25.05 4.83 -0.63
N ASP A 636 -24.95 4.79 -1.95
CA ASP A 636 -26.09 4.66 -2.86
C ASP A 636 -26.50 3.18 -2.95
N PRO A 637 -27.75 2.85 -3.34
CA PRO A 637 -28.28 1.48 -3.29
C PRO A 637 -27.77 0.61 -4.45
N VAL A 638 -26.45 0.48 -4.57
CA VAL A 638 -25.74 -0.29 -5.59
C VAL A 638 -24.46 -0.89 -4.98
N THR A 639 -24.25 -2.18 -5.21
CA THR A 639 -23.13 -2.93 -4.63
C THR A 639 -22.36 -3.68 -5.71
N LEU A 640 -21.03 -3.59 -5.68
CA LEU A 640 -20.15 -4.34 -6.57
C LEU A 640 -19.92 -5.74 -6.01
N ALA A 641 -20.29 -6.78 -6.75
CA ALA A 641 -20.04 -8.16 -6.38
C ALA A 641 -18.54 -8.50 -6.47
N PHE A 642 -18.02 -9.10 -5.41
CA PHE A 642 -16.68 -9.64 -5.33
C PHE A 642 -16.75 -11.18 -5.30
N VAL A 643 -16.02 -11.83 -6.21
CA VAL A 643 -15.93 -13.30 -6.31
C VAL A 643 -14.48 -13.69 -6.05
N LEU A 644 -14.18 -14.17 -4.84
CA LEU A 644 -12.84 -14.59 -4.41
C LEU A 644 -12.21 -15.59 -5.39
N ASP A 645 -13.00 -16.51 -5.93
CA ASP A 645 -12.54 -17.57 -6.82
C ASP A 645 -12.13 -17.05 -8.21
N HIS A 646 -12.61 -15.87 -8.63
CA HIS A 646 -12.07 -15.20 -9.82
C HIS A 646 -10.61 -14.76 -9.63
N TYR A 647 -10.10 -14.79 -8.39
CA TYR A 647 -8.74 -14.44 -8.02
C TYR A 647 -7.88 -15.66 -7.66
N LEU A 648 -8.38 -16.87 -7.86
CA LEU A 648 -7.58 -18.10 -7.85
C LEU A 648 -6.81 -18.28 -9.18
N THR A 649 -6.03 -17.26 -9.53
CA THR A 649 -5.23 -17.20 -10.77
C THR A 649 -3.74 -17.44 -10.54
N GLN A 650 -3.36 -17.78 -9.32
CA GLN A 650 -2.02 -18.22 -8.97
C GLN A 650 -1.77 -19.68 -9.39
N TYR A 651 -0.51 -19.99 -9.67
CA TYR A 651 -0.02 -21.34 -9.99
C TYR A 651 -0.60 -22.00 -11.26
N PRO A 652 -0.85 -21.30 -12.38
CA PRO A 652 -1.17 -22.00 -13.61
C PRO A 652 0.07 -22.79 -14.07
N ALA A 653 -0.02 -24.12 -14.07
CA ALA A 653 1.09 -25.00 -14.45
C ALA A 653 1.65 -24.62 -15.84
N ARG A 654 2.97 -24.43 -15.93
CA ARG A 654 3.63 -23.97 -17.16
C ARG A 654 3.40 -24.97 -18.30
N GLY A 655 3.14 -24.46 -19.50
CA GLY A 655 2.86 -25.28 -20.69
C GLY A 655 1.50 -26.00 -20.69
N ARG A 656 0.61 -25.71 -19.74
CA ARG A 656 -0.76 -26.26 -19.68
C ARG A 656 -1.79 -25.20 -20.09
N GLU A 657 -2.22 -25.27 -21.34
CA GLU A 657 -3.06 -24.26 -21.99
C GLU A 657 -4.43 -24.07 -21.33
N ARG A 658 -5.06 -25.13 -20.78
CA ARG A 658 -6.38 -25.00 -20.14
C ARG A 658 -6.34 -24.10 -18.92
N ALA A 659 -5.34 -24.24 -18.06
CA ALA A 659 -5.18 -23.39 -16.88
C ALA A 659 -4.91 -21.93 -17.28
N GLN A 660 -4.03 -21.72 -18.27
CA GLN A 660 -3.70 -20.40 -18.79
C GLN A 660 -4.92 -19.70 -19.42
N GLN A 661 -5.79 -20.44 -20.09
CA GLN A 661 -7.02 -19.90 -20.69
C GLN A 661 -8.00 -19.40 -19.62
N VAL A 662 -8.12 -20.09 -18.48
CA VAL A 662 -8.93 -19.62 -17.33
C VAL A 662 -8.36 -18.30 -16.80
N VAL A 663 -7.05 -18.22 -16.59
CA VAL A 663 -6.39 -16.99 -16.10
C VAL A 663 -6.62 -15.81 -17.03
N ARG A 664 -6.34 -15.95 -18.34
CA ARG A 664 -6.54 -14.88 -19.33
C ARG A 664 -7.99 -14.42 -19.43
N ASP A 665 -8.94 -15.34 -19.27
CA ASP A 665 -10.35 -15.01 -19.22
C ASP A 665 -10.69 -14.16 -17.99
N LEU A 666 -10.35 -14.66 -16.79
CA LEU A 666 -10.63 -13.96 -15.55
C LEU A 666 -9.97 -12.58 -15.49
N GLU A 667 -8.68 -12.47 -15.79
CA GLU A 667 -7.94 -11.20 -15.76
C GLU A 667 -8.47 -10.17 -16.76
N GLY A 668 -9.02 -10.63 -17.89
CA GLY A 668 -9.57 -9.75 -18.91
C GLY A 668 -10.90 -9.08 -18.53
N TRP A 669 -11.60 -9.57 -17.51
CA TRP A 669 -12.98 -9.18 -17.21
C TRP A 669 -13.32 -8.95 -15.73
N ARG A 670 -12.60 -9.57 -14.78
CA ARG A 670 -12.93 -9.52 -13.34
C ARG A 670 -12.75 -8.12 -12.71
N GLY A 671 -13.22 -7.98 -11.47
CA GLY A 671 -12.89 -6.84 -10.61
C GLY A 671 -13.42 -5.51 -11.11
N VAL A 672 -12.49 -4.60 -11.45
CA VAL A 672 -12.78 -3.23 -11.93
C VAL A 672 -13.59 -3.22 -13.24
N GLY A 673 -13.67 -4.38 -13.93
CA GLY A 673 -14.37 -4.56 -15.19
C GLY A 673 -13.44 -4.51 -16.41
N PRO A 674 -14.00 -4.70 -17.62
CA PRO A 674 -13.22 -4.79 -18.85
C PRO A 674 -12.41 -3.52 -19.15
N ARG A 675 -11.46 -3.61 -20.11
CA ARG A 675 -10.56 -2.50 -20.50
C ARG A 675 -9.77 -1.90 -19.33
N GLY A 676 -9.34 -2.75 -18.39
CA GLY A 676 -8.63 -2.31 -17.20
C GLY A 676 -9.46 -1.35 -16.35
N GLY A 677 -10.75 -1.63 -16.18
CA GLY A 677 -11.59 -0.94 -15.21
C GLY A 677 -12.63 0.02 -15.74
N SER A 678 -13.25 -0.24 -16.90
CA SER A 678 -14.28 0.67 -17.43
C SER A 678 -15.51 0.76 -16.53
N LEU A 679 -15.94 -0.35 -15.92
CA LEU A 679 -17.11 -0.40 -15.04
C LEU A 679 -16.89 0.42 -13.76
N ALA A 680 -15.82 0.16 -13.02
CA ALA A 680 -15.54 0.88 -11.77
C ALA A 680 -15.31 2.38 -12.01
N ARG A 681 -14.64 2.74 -13.11
CA ARG A 681 -14.52 4.16 -13.54
C ARG A 681 -15.87 4.78 -13.84
N ALA A 682 -16.74 4.08 -14.56
CA ALA A 682 -18.07 4.57 -14.85
C ALA A 682 -18.88 4.79 -13.57
N MET A 683 -18.88 3.83 -12.64
CA MET A 683 -19.58 3.97 -11.38
C MET A 683 -19.05 5.17 -10.56
N LEU A 684 -17.74 5.24 -10.35
CA LEU A 684 -17.14 6.29 -9.53
C LEU A 684 -17.27 7.68 -10.16
N PHE A 685 -17.04 7.83 -11.47
CA PHE A 685 -17.13 9.13 -12.16
C PHE A 685 -18.56 9.52 -12.57
N SER A 686 -19.53 8.61 -12.45
CA SER A 686 -20.96 8.95 -12.34
C SER A 686 -21.36 9.36 -10.92
N ASN A 687 -20.39 9.49 -10.01
CA ASN A 687 -20.54 9.86 -8.61
C ASN A 687 -21.41 8.89 -7.80
N LEU A 688 -21.44 7.61 -8.18
CA LEU A 688 -22.05 6.56 -7.36
C LEU A 688 -21.12 6.23 -6.19
N ARG A 689 -21.67 6.24 -4.97
CA ARG A 689 -21.00 5.78 -3.75
C ARG A 689 -21.43 4.35 -3.50
N PHE A 690 -20.52 3.40 -3.63
CA PHE A 690 -20.87 1.98 -3.60
C PHE A 690 -19.92 1.21 -2.69
N ASP A 691 -20.41 0.13 -2.12
CA ASP A 691 -19.58 -0.84 -1.43
C ASP A 691 -19.41 -2.11 -2.28
N SER A 692 -18.82 -3.13 -1.66
CA SER A 692 -18.73 -4.44 -2.24
C SER A 692 -19.30 -5.51 -1.33
N LEU A 693 -19.65 -6.65 -1.93
CA LEU A 693 -20.16 -7.83 -1.26
C LEU A 693 -19.41 -9.06 -1.75
N ASN A 694 -18.88 -9.87 -0.84
CA ASN A 694 -18.39 -11.20 -1.16
C ASN A 694 -19.57 -12.10 -1.56
N LEU A 695 -19.74 -12.31 -2.87
CA LEU A 695 -20.84 -13.10 -3.43
C LEU A 695 -20.76 -14.59 -3.01
N GLN A 696 -19.60 -15.05 -2.55
CA GLN A 696 -19.41 -16.42 -2.04
C GLN A 696 -19.83 -16.59 -0.58
N ALA A 697 -19.98 -15.51 0.20
CA ALA A 697 -20.28 -15.58 1.63
C ALA A 697 -21.69 -16.10 1.95
N GLY A 698 -22.67 -15.84 1.07
CA GLY A 698 -24.06 -16.22 1.31
C GLY A 698 -24.99 -15.72 0.22
N ASP A 699 -26.28 -16.00 0.39
CA ASP A 699 -27.33 -15.49 -0.49
C ASP A 699 -27.48 -13.97 -0.33
N VAL A 700 -27.95 -13.32 -1.40
CA VAL A 700 -28.10 -11.86 -1.45
C VAL A 700 -29.58 -11.52 -1.34
N GLU A 701 -29.93 -10.74 -0.31
CA GLU A 701 -31.30 -10.29 -0.09
C GLU A 701 -31.59 -9.02 -0.90
N PRO A 702 -32.56 -9.04 -1.84
CA PRO A 702 -32.89 -7.87 -2.67
C PRO A 702 -33.34 -6.63 -1.90
N ASP A 703 -33.95 -6.80 -0.73
CA ASP A 703 -34.41 -5.65 0.08
C ASP A 703 -33.24 -4.91 0.74
N GLU A 704 -32.15 -5.62 1.04
CA GLU A 704 -30.93 -5.03 1.61
C GLU A 704 -29.97 -4.56 0.52
N ARG A 705 -29.84 -5.35 -0.55
CA ARG A 705 -28.94 -5.14 -1.68
C ARG A 705 -29.74 -5.13 -2.99
N PRO A 706 -30.42 -4.02 -3.32
CA PRO A 706 -31.40 -4.02 -4.40
C PRO A 706 -30.79 -3.96 -5.80
N VAL A 707 -29.51 -3.60 -5.91
CA VAL A 707 -28.75 -3.66 -7.16
C VAL A 707 -27.38 -4.27 -6.90
N VAL A 708 -27.07 -5.34 -7.63
CA VAL A 708 -25.78 -6.01 -7.63
C VAL A 708 -25.16 -5.83 -9.01
N VAL A 709 -23.91 -5.38 -9.03
CA VAL A 709 -23.11 -5.21 -10.24
C VAL A 709 -22.02 -6.26 -10.24
N LEU A 710 -21.89 -7.05 -11.30
CA LEU A 710 -20.84 -8.05 -11.45
C LEU A 710 -20.06 -7.81 -12.74
N ALA A 711 -18.75 -7.70 -12.60
CA ALA A 711 -17.82 -7.81 -13.71
C ALA A 711 -17.68 -9.30 -14.10
N GLY A 712 -18.27 -9.69 -15.24
CA GLY A 712 -18.50 -11.09 -15.62
C GLY A 712 -17.41 -11.70 -16.49
N ALA A 713 -17.02 -12.94 -16.20
CA ALA A 713 -16.11 -13.76 -17.00
C ALA A 713 -16.83 -15.01 -17.57
N GLU A 714 -16.16 -15.81 -18.41
CA GLU A 714 -16.72 -17.05 -18.94
C GLU A 714 -16.89 -18.13 -17.85
N HIS A 715 -16.05 -18.06 -16.82
CA HIS A 715 -15.99 -18.97 -15.69
C HIS A 715 -16.69 -18.34 -14.47
N LEU A 716 -17.71 -19.02 -13.96
CA LEU A 716 -18.35 -18.70 -12.68
C LEU A 716 -18.92 -20.00 -12.09
N GLY A 717 -18.56 -20.32 -10.84
CA GLY A 717 -19.01 -21.54 -10.17
C GLY A 717 -20.52 -21.73 -10.25
N THR A 718 -20.98 -22.93 -10.56
CA THR A 718 -22.41 -23.25 -10.75
C THR A 718 -23.28 -22.79 -9.56
N PRO A 719 -22.89 -22.97 -8.28
CA PRO A 719 -23.67 -22.47 -7.15
C PRO A 719 -23.85 -20.94 -7.15
N LEU A 720 -22.85 -20.19 -7.62
CA LEU A 720 -22.96 -18.72 -7.74
C LEU A 720 -23.87 -18.31 -8.89
N GLN A 721 -23.86 -19.05 -10.01
CA GLN A 721 -24.82 -18.83 -11.08
C GLN A 721 -26.26 -19.04 -10.58
N GLU A 722 -26.51 -20.14 -9.85
CA GLU A 722 -27.81 -20.44 -9.24
C GLU A 722 -28.25 -19.34 -8.25
N ARG A 723 -27.33 -18.87 -7.41
CA ARG A 723 -27.58 -17.78 -6.47
C ARG A 723 -27.98 -16.48 -7.16
N LEU A 724 -27.27 -16.09 -8.23
CA LEU A 724 -27.63 -14.90 -9.02
C LEU A 724 -28.99 -15.04 -9.68
N VAL A 725 -29.33 -16.24 -10.18
CA VAL A 725 -30.68 -16.52 -10.71
C VAL A 725 -31.74 -16.38 -9.61
N GLY A 726 -31.47 -16.91 -8.41
CA GLY A 726 -32.33 -16.77 -7.23
C GLY A 726 -32.57 -15.30 -6.85
N TYR A 727 -31.48 -14.55 -6.71
CA TYR A 727 -31.50 -13.12 -6.38
C TYR A 727 -32.35 -12.30 -7.36
N VAL A 728 -32.14 -12.46 -8.68
CA VAL A 728 -32.93 -11.73 -9.68
C VAL A 728 -34.40 -12.18 -9.64
N ARG A 729 -34.68 -13.48 -9.55
CA ARG A 729 -36.07 -13.98 -9.45
C ARG A 729 -36.83 -13.42 -8.26
N ALA A 730 -36.13 -13.19 -7.14
CA ALA A 730 -36.69 -12.67 -5.89
C ALA A 730 -36.97 -11.15 -5.94
N GLY A 731 -36.47 -10.41 -6.95
CA GLY A 731 -36.70 -8.98 -7.09
C GLY A 731 -35.41 -8.17 -7.23
N GLY A 732 -34.26 -8.83 -7.07
CA GLY A 732 -32.96 -8.22 -7.25
C GLY A 732 -32.75 -7.68 -8.66
N ARG A 733 -31.96 -6.63 -8.75
CA ARG A 733 -31.53 -6.06 -10.04
C ARG A 733 -30.06 -6.37 -10.24
N LEU A 734 -29.72 -6.94 -11.40
CA LEU A 734 -28.36 -7.37 -11.72
C LEU A 734 -27.83 -6.56 -12.91
N LEU A 735 -26.65 -5.97 -12.76
CA LEU A 735 -25.82 -5.54 -13.88
C LEU A 735 -24.72 -6.55 -14.09
N LEU A 736 -24.69 -7.21 -15.24
CA LEU A 736 -23.57 -8.05 -15.65
C LEU A 736 -22.79 -7.34 -16.76
N ALA A 737 -21.58 -6.88 -16.46
CA ALA A 737 -20.72 -6.20 -17.42
C ALA A 737 -19.49 -7.06 -17.71
N GLY A 738 -19.36 -7.53 -18.94
CA GLY A 738 -18.38 -8.52 -19.35
C GLY A 738 -19.06 -9.78 -19.88
N LYS A 739 -18.41 -10.93 -19.83
CA LYS A 739 -18.99 -12.17 -20.34
C LYS A 739 -20.15 -12.67 -19.47
N VAL A 740 -21.07 -13.39 -20.10
CA VAL A 740 -22.02 -14.27 -19.40
C VAL A 740 -21.34 -15.62 -19.20
N PRO A 741 -21.34 -16.17 -17.98
CA PRO A 741 -20.67 -17.44 -17.71
C PRO A 741 -21.35 -18.60 -18.43
N VAL A 742 -20.52 -19.44 -19.04
CA VAL A 742 -20.91 -20.70 -19.70
C VAL A 742 -20.10 -21.89 -19.19
N ARG A 743 -19.18 -21.64 -18.24
CA ARG A 743 -18.35 -22.64 -17.57
C ARG A 743 -18.34 -22.43 -16.06
N ASP A 744 -18.07 -23.50 -15.31
CA ASP A 744 -17.73 -23.43 -13.89
C ASP A 744 -16.23 -23.14 -13.68
N MET A 745 -15.79 -23.08 -12.42
CA MET A 745 -14.37 -22.82 -12.09
C MET A 745 -13.43 -23.99 -12.43
N ALA A 746 -13.95 -25.20 -12.68
CA ALA A 746 -13.20 -26.36 -13.14
C ALA A 746 -13.12 -26.45 -14.67
N GLY A 747 -13.70 -25.48 -15.38
CA GLY A 747 -13.76 -25.42 -16.84
C GLY A 747 -14.83 -26.32 -17.47
N GLN A 748 -15.69 -26.95 -16.66
CA GLN A 748 -16.83 -27.75 -17.14
C GLN A 748 -17.96 -26.85 -17.61
N GLU A 749 -18.78 -27.34 -18.53
CA GLU A 749 -19.92 -26.58 -19.05
C GLU A 749 -20.95 -26.29 -17.96
N SER A 750 -21.31 -25.02 -17.78
CA SER A 750 -22.32 -24.57 -16.82
C SER A 750 -22.99 -23.29 -17.35
N MET A 751 -24.19 -23.43 -17.91
CA MET A 751 -24.96 -22.35 -18.52
C MET A 751 -26.19 -21.93 -17.69
N VAL A 752 -26.16 -22.13 -16.37
CA VAL A 752 -27.32 -21.89 -15.49
C VAL A 752 -27.81 -20.45 -15.60
N LEU A 753 -26.90 -19.47 -15.50
CA LEU A 753 -27.25 -18.05 -15.57
C LEU A 753 -27.69 -17.67 -16.99
N ALA A 754 -26.93 -18.08 -18.02
CA ALA A 754 -27.26 -17.80 -19.42
C ALA A 754 -28.66 -18.32 -19.81
N ASN A 755 -28.97 -19.58 -19.45
CA ASN A 755 -30.26 -20.21 -19.72
C ASN A 755 -31.40 -19.50 -18.98
N ALA A 756 -31.19 -19.11 -17.72
CA ALA A 756 -32.21 -18.39 -16.96
C ALA A 756 -32.50 -17.00 -17.53
N LEU A 757 -31.51 -16.36 -18.17
CA LEU A 757 -31.64 -15.07 -18.84
C LEU A 757 -32.18 -15.19 -20.28
N GLY A 758 -32.39 -16.41 -20.79
CA GLY A 758 -32.86 -16.63 -22.16
C GLY A 758 -31.81 -16.31 -23.22
N LEU A 759 -30.52 -16.47 -22.89
CA LEU A 759 -29.39 -16.14 -23.75
C LEU A 759 -28.65 -17.41 -24.18
N SER A 760 -28.59 -17.65 -25.49
CA SER A 760 -27.85 -18.76 -26.09
C SER A 760 -26.57 -18.22 -26.75
N PRO A 761 -25.36 -18.61 -26.29
CA PRO A 761 -24.11 -18.10 -26.84
C PRO A 761 -23.95 -18.52 -28.30
N THR A 762 -23.46 -17.62 -29.15
CA THR A 762 -23.17 -17.92 -30.57
C THR A 762 -21.67 -17.90 -30.85
N GLU A 763 -21.09 -16.71 -30.95
CA GLU A 763 -19.67 -16.52 -31.22
C GLU A 763 -19.08 -15.43 -30.33
N THR A 764 -17.76 -15.45 -30.15
CA THR A 764 -17.03 -14.34 -29.52
C THR A 764 -16.22 -13.62 -30.59
N ILE A 765 -16.53 -12.35 -30.78
CA ILE A 765 -15.85 -11.47 -31.70
C ILE A 765 -14.70 -10.77 -30.97
N THR A 766 -13.50 -10.85 -31.54
CA THR A 766 -12.29 -10.19 -31.03
C THR A 766 -11.66 -9.37 -32.14
N GLY A 767 -11.28 -8.13 -31.82
CA GLY A 767 -10.54 -7.26 -32.72
C GLY A 767 -9.20 -7.86 -33.10
N ARG A 768 -8.80 -7.66 -34.35
CA ARG A 768 -7.51 -8.10 -34.91
C ARG A 768 -7.08 -7.11 -35.99
N PRO A 769 -5.84 -7.15 -36.49
CA PRO A 769 -5.47 -6.32 -37.63
C PRO A 769 -6.52 -6.37 -38.74
N GLN A 770 -6.87 -5.19 -39.26
CA GLN A 770 -7.90 -4.99 -40.31
C GLN A 770 -9.35 -5.39 -39.94
N PHE A 771 -9.63 -5.76 -38.70
CA PHE A 771 -10.99 -6.05 -38.22
C PHE A 771 -11.27 -5.34 -36.89
N TYR A 772 -12.20 -4.39 -36.95
CA TYR A 772 -12.46 -3.45 -35.88
C TYR A 772 -13.91 -3.56 -35.39
N PRO A 773 -14.25 -4.54 -34.53
CA PRO A 773 -15.58 -4.69 -33.94
C PRO A 773 -16.17 -3.38 -33.40
N SER A 774 -17.41 -3.10 -33.75
CA SER A 774 -18.15 -1.94 -33.29
C SER A 774 -19.54 -2.37 -32.82
N VAL A 775 -20.13 -1.59 -31.93
CA VAL A 775 -21.51 -1.78 -31.49
C VAL A 775 -22.36 -0.55 -31.73
N THR A 776 -23.65 -0.78 -31.93
CA THR A 776 -24.68 0.26 -32.06
C THR A 776 -25.68 0.14 -30.92
N ALA A 777 -26.14 1.28 -30.40
CA ALA A 777 -27.17 1.35 -29.37
C ALA A 777 -28.58 1.34 -29.97
N HIS A 778 -29.49 0.64 -29.30
CA HIS A 778 -30.89 0.45 -29.68
C HIS A 778 -31.81 0.70 -28.47
N GLU A 779 -33.12 0.75 -28.70
CA GLU A 779 -34.12 0.83 -27.63
C GLU A 779 -33.88 2.05 -26.70
N TRP A 780 -33.90 1.86 -25.38
CA TRP A 780 -33.65 2.92 -24.41
C TRP A 780 -32.21 3.44 -24.42
N ALA A 781 -31.26 2.68 -24.97
CA ALA A 781 -29.87 3.12 -25.10
C ALA A 781 -29.68 4.05 -26.30
N ALA A 782 -30.60 4.08 -27.27
CA ALA A 782 -30.53 4.96 -28.44
C ALA A 782 -31.09 6.38 -28.17
N PRO A 783 -30.63 7.39 -28.93
CA PRO A 783 -29.52 7.36 -29.87
C PRO A 783 -28.18 7.52 -29.15
N LEU A 784 -27.18 6.76 -29.58
CA LEU A 784 -25.75 6.96 -29.29
C LEU A 784 -24.94 6.65 -30.56
N PRO A 785 -23.76 7.26 -30.73
CA PRO A 785 -22.86 6.92 -31.84
C PRO A 785 -22.47 5.45 -31.84
N GLU A 786 -22.14 4.93 -33.02
CA GLU A 786 -21.43 3.67 -33.14
C GLU A 786 -20.13 3.73 -32.32
N THR A 787 -19.88 2.70 -31.52
CA THR A 787 -18.78 2.67 -30.56
C THR A 787 -17.86 1.47 -30.83
N ARG A 788 -16.56 1.74 -30.94
CA ARG A 788 -15.52 0.73 -31.12
C ARG A 788 -15.31 -0.09 -29.84
N VAL A 789 -15.45 -1.42 -29.92
CA VAL A 789 -15.23 -2.37 -28.81
C VAL A 789 -14.11 -3.35 -29.14
N GLY A 790 -13.23 -3.70 -28.21
CA GLY A 790 -12.17 -4.66 -28.47
C GLY A 790 -12.71 -6.08 -28.64
N ARG A 791 -13.73 -6.45 -27.85
CA ARG A 791 -14.29 -7.80 -27.77
C ARG A 791 -15.79 -7.78 -27.50
N ALA A 792 -16.52 -8.75 -28.03
CA ALA A 792 -17.95 -8.95 -27.78
C ALA A 792 -18.29 -10.44 -27.76
N GLN A 793 -18.91 -10.94 -26.69
CA GLN A 793 -19.53 -12.27 -26.67
C GLN A 793 -20.97 -12.11 -27.17
N LEU A 794 -21.32 -12.78 -28.26
CA LEU A 794 -22.62 -12.62 -28.91
C LEU A 794 -23.60 -13.71 -28.46
N PHE A 795 -24.88 -13.34 -28.42
CA PHE A 795 -25.96 -14.25 -28.07
C PHE A 795 -27.16 -14.11 -29.00
N GLU A 796 -27.85 -15.22 -29.19
CA GLU A 796 -29.26 -15.23 -29.57
C GLU A 796 -30.12 -15.11 -28.32
N ALA A 797 -31.09 -14.20 -28.38
CA ALA A 797 -32.02 -13.96 -27.28
C ALA A 797 -33.36 -14.63 -27.56
N ALA A 798 -33.90 -15.34 -26.57
CA ALA A 798 -35.20 -16.00 -26.63
C ALA A 798 -36.15 -15.44 -25.57
N GLY A 799 -37.45 -15.42 -25.88
CA GLY A 799 -38.47 -14.92 -24.96
C GLY A 799 -38.55 -13.39 -24.90
N ALA A 800 -38.90 -12.86 -23.72
CA ALA A 800 -39.12 -11.43 -23.50
C ALA A 800 -37.80 -10.70 -23.14
N VAL A 801 -36.84 -10.71 -24.06
CA VAL A 801 -35.54 -10.07 -23.91
C VAL A 801 -35.43 -8.89 -24.86
N THR A 802 -35.10 -7.71 -24.33
CA THR A 802 -34.85 -6.51 -25.13
C THR A 802 -33.37 -6.41 -25.46
N VAL A 803 -33.01 -6.32 -26.75
CA VAL A 803 -31.61 -6.18 -27.20
C VAL A 803 -31.29 -4.70 -27.44
N PHE A 804 -30.45 -4.10 -26.61
CA PHE A 804 -30.11 -2.66 -26.69
C PHE A 804 -28.69 -2.39 -27.21
N LEU A 805 -27.83 -3.40 -27.34
CA LEU A 805 -26.57 -3.31 -28.11
C LEU A 805 -26.48 -4.44 -29.13
N ARG A 806 -26.02 -4.09 -30.34
CA ARG A 806 -25.73 -5.05 -31.42
C ARG A 806 -24.36 -4.79 -32.00
N GLU A 807 -23.62 -5.87 -32.23
CA GLU A 807 -22.36 -5.82 -32.99
C GLU A 807 -22.64 -5.58 -34.47
N VAL A 808 -21.83 -4.74 -35.11
CA VAL A 808 -22.10 -4.18 -36.44
C VAL A 808 -21.92 -5.19 -37.58
N SER A 809 -20.89 -6.02 -37.55
CA SER A 809 -20.54 -6.91 -38.66
C SER A 809 -21.49 -8.10 -38.81
N THR A 810 -22.02 -8.60 -37.70
CA THR A 810 -22.90 -9.77 -37.64
C THR A 810 -24.35 -9.41 -37.34
N GLY A 811 -24.61 -8.27 -36.71
CA GLY A 811 -25.92 -7.90 -36.15
C GLY A 811 -26.27 -8.64 -34.86
N GLY A 812 -25.36 -9.46 -34.33
CA GLY A 812 -25.56 -10.26 -33.12
C GLY A 812 -25.76 -9.40 -31.88
N GLY A 813 -26.59 -9.88 -30.95
CA GLY A 813 -26.89 -9.16 -29.71
C GLY A 813 -25.70 -9.23 -28.75
N CYS A 814 -25.40 -8.11 -28.11
CA CYS A 814 -24.37 -8.04 -27.06
C CYS A 814 -24.74 -7.11 -25.88
N GLY A 815 -25.98 -6.61 -25.86
CA GLY A 815 -26.53 -5.85 -24.74
C GLY A 815 -27.99 -6.23 -24.55
N PHE A 816 -28.36 -6.70 -23.36
CA PHE A 816 -29.66 -7.32 -23.09
C PHE A 816 -30.29 -6.76 -21.83
N ASP A 817 -31.59 -6.51 -21.90
CA ASP A 817 -32.44 -6.11 -20.80
C ASP A 817 -33.51 -7.19 -20.60
N VAL A 818 -33.39 -7.90 -19.49
CA VAL A 818 -34.12 -9.14 -19.21
C VAL A 818 -34.96 -8.96 -17.95
N ARG A 819 -36.24 -9.33 -18.03
CA ARG A 819 -37.10 -9.50 -16.86
C ARG A 819 -37.13 -10.95 -16.45
N LEU A 820 -36.78 -11.23 -15.20
CA LEU A 820 -36.74 -12.59 -14.65
C LEU A 820 -37.36 -12.60 -13.25
N GLY A 821 -38.49 -13.30 -13.09
CA GLY A 821 -39.28 -13.22 -11.85
C GLY A 821 -39.79 -11.80 -11.61
N SER A 822 -39.61 -11.30 -10.37
CA SER A 822 -39.91 -9.90 -10.01
C SER A 822 -38.75 -8.93 -10.29
N GLY A 823 -37.55 -9.44 -10.61
CA GLY A 823 -36.37 -8.62 -10.83
C GLY A 823 -36.07 -8.29 -12.29
N ARG A 824 -34.85 -7.80 -12.51
CA ARG A 824 -34.35 -7.35 -13.83
C ARG A 824 -32.84 -7.59 -13.93
N ALA A 825 -32.36 -8.00 -15.10
CA ALA A 825 -30.94 -8.06 -15.40
C ALA A 825 -30.63 -7.20 -16.63
N ILE A 826 -29.64 -6.31 -16.50
CA ILE A 826 -29.00 -5.60 -17.61
C ILE A 826 -27.65 -6.28 -17.86
N VAL A 827 -27.44 -6.76 -19.07
CA VAL A 827 -26.28 -7.56 -19.44
C VAL A 827 -25.55 -6.88 -20.59
N ILE A 828 -24.28 -6.56 -20.42
CA ILE A 828 -23.42 -5.94 -21.43
C ILE A 828 -22.24 -6.87 -21.66
N THR A 829 -22.20 -7.49 -22.84
CA THR A 829 -21.25 -8.57 -23.18
C THR A 829 -20.07 -8.11 -24.02
N THR A 830 -19.71 -6.85 -23.84
CA THR A 830 -18.60 -6.20 -24.55
C THR A 830 -17.72 -5.45 -23.59
N ASP A 831 -16.53 -5.12 -24.03
CA ASP A 831 -15.60 -4.25 -23.33
C ASP A 831 -15.92 -2.76 -23.61
N TYR A 832 -17.18 -2.36 -23.42
CA TYR A 832 -17.69 -1.02 -23.74
C TYR A 832 -16.85 0.07 -23.06
N ILE A 833 -16.66 1.20 -23.77
CA ILE A 833 -15.83 2.32 -23.31
C ILE A 833 -16.42 3.04 -22.09
N VAL A 834 -15.65 3.93 -21.46
CA VAL A 834 -16.16 4.80 -20.39
C VAL A 834 -16.85 6.03 -21.01
N ASP A 835 -18.05 5.82 -21.58
CA ASP A 835 -18.97 6.90 -21.95
C ASP A 835 -20.01 7.06 -20.84
N LEU A 836 -19.86 8.11 -20.01
CA LEU A 836 -20.74 8.36 -18.87
C LEU A 836 -22.20 8.57 -19.31
N THR A 837 -22.46 9.01 -20.55
CA THR A 837 -23.84 9.11 -21.06
C THR A 837 -24.48 7.73 -21.18
N PHE A 838 -23.75 6.76 -21.75
CA PHE A 838 -24.20 5.39 -21.87
C PHE A 838 -24.36 4.73 -20.49
N TRP A 839 -23.34 4.84 -19.63
CA TRP A 839 -23.38 4.21 -18.30
C TRP A 839 -24.46 4.80 -17.41
N ASN A 840 -24.71 6.11 -17.46
CA ASN A 840 -25.84 6.71 -16.74
C ASN A 840 -27.18 6.16 -17.23
N ARG A 841 -27.38 5.94 -18.55
CA ARG A 841 -28.59 5.26 -19.05
C ARG A 841 -28.72 3.82 -18.54
N VAL A 842 -27.60 3.11 -18.38
CA VAL A 842 -27.58 1.76 -17.79
C VAL A 842 -28.00 1.80 -16.32
N PHE A 843 -27.48 2.75 -15.54
CA PHE A 843 -27.85 2.95 -14.14
C PHE A 843 -29.32 3.38 -14.00
N ASP A 844 -29.81 4.29 -14.84
CA ASP A 844 -31.22 4.68 -14.91
C ASP A 844 -32.12 3.48 -15.25
N ALA A 845 -31.71 2.62 -16.19
CA ALA A 845 -32.44 1.40 -16.51
C ALA A 845 -32.47 0.43 -15.31
N LEU A 846 -31.44 0.42 -14.47
CA LEU A 846 -31.46 -0.32 -13.22
C LEU A 846 -32.21 0.42 -12.10
N GLY A 847 -32.62 1.68 -12.29
CA GLY A 847 -33.22 2.51 -11.25
C GLY A 847 -32.22 2.82 -10.13
N VAL A 848 -30.97 3.10 -10.50
CA VAL A 848 -29.89 3.59 -9.64
C VAL A 848 -29.66 5.06 -9.97
N GLU A 849 -29.82 5.92 -8.98
CA GLU A 849 -29.49 7.34 -9.07
C GLU A 849 -28.44 7.68 -8.01
N ALA A 850 -27.45 8.50 -8.38
CA ALA A 850 -26.47 9.00 -7.43
C ALA A 850 -27.17 9.95 -6.44
N GLY A 851 -27.06 9.67 -5.14
CA GLY A 851 -27.63 10.54 -4.11
C GLY A 851 -26.97 11.92 -4.10
N ILE A 852 -25.69 12.00 -4.48
CA ILE A 852 -24.94 13.25 -4.66
C ILE A 852 -24.55 13.40 -6.13
N SER A 853 -24.78 14.58 -6.70
CA SER A 853 -24.35 14.95 -8.06
C SER A 853 -23.67 16.31 -8.08
N HIS A 854 -22.91 16.57 -9.15
CA HIS A 854 -22.19 17.83 -9.31
C HIS A 854 -22.17 18.32 -10.76
N THR A 855 -21.91 19.62 -10.93
CA THR A 855 -21.83 20.26 -12.26
C THR A 855 -20.42 20.27 -12.85
N ALA A 856 -19.45 19.59 -12.22
CA ALA A 856 -18.11 19.47 -12.76
C ALA A 856 -18.13 18.75 -14.12
N THR A 857 -17.28 19.21 -15.02
CA THR A 857 -17.13 18.80 -16.42
C THR A 857 -15.79 18.10 -16.67
N THR A 858 -14.79 18.29 -15.80
CA THR A 858 -13.51 17.60 -15.90
C THR A 858 -13.63 16.19 -15.33
N PRO A 859 -13.19 15.15 -16.06
CA PRO A 859 -13.07 13.82 -15.49
C PRO A 859 -12.15 13.83 -14.25
N GLY A 860 -12.48 13.04 -13.23
CA GLY A 860 -11.68 12.95 -11.99
C GLY A 860 -12.18 13.80 -10.83
N VAL A 861 -13.25 14.57 -11.04
CA VAL A 861 -14.00 15.18 -9.94
C VAL A 861 -15.08 14.21 -9.47
N PHE A 862 -15.11 13.95 -8.16
CA PHE A 862 -16.16 13.17 -7.49
C PHE A 862 -16.26 13.58 -6.02
N VAL A 863 -17.40 13.27 -5.40
CA VAL A 863 -17.75 13.64 -4.04
C VAL A 863 -18.27 12.41 -3.30
N LEU A 864 -17.61 12.06 -2.20
CA LEU A 864 -18.02 11.04 -1.25
C LEU A 864 -18.56 11.71 0.03
N SER A 865 -19.18 10.93 0.91
CA SER A 865 -19.62 11.44 2.20
C SER A 865 -19.52 10.39 3.30
N THR A 866 -19.24 10.86 4.51
CA THR A 866 -19.22 10.03 5.71
C THR A 866 -20.08 10.68 6.79
N ALA A 867 -20.85 9.87 7.52
CA ALA A 867 -21.73 10.33 8.59
C ALA A 867 -21.55 9.51 9.87
N ASP A 868 -21.85 10.10 11.01
CA ASP A 868 -22.01 9.37 12.26
C ASP A 868 -23.49 9.06 12.58
N ALA A 869 -23.74 8.36 13.69
CA ALA A 869 -25.09 7.99 14.12
C ALA A 869 -25.98 9.20 14.51
N THR A 870 -25.39 10.39 14.68
CA THR A 870 -26.10 11.64 14.99
C THR A 870 -26.38 12.50 13.75
N ALA A 871 -26.06 11.98 12.56
CA ALA A 871 -26.16 12.67 11.28
C ALA A 871 -25.23 13.91 11.18
N GLU A 872 -24.14 13.93 11.96
CA GLU A 872 -23.01 14.81 11.64
C GLU A 872 -22.26 14.27 10.43
N ARG A 873 -21.91 15.13 9.47
CA ARG A 873 -21.39 14.69 8.16
C ARG A 873 -20.12 15.43 7.75
N LEU A 874 -19.27 14.70 7.02
CA LEU A 874 -18.19 15.24 6.20
C LEU A 874 -18.45 14.87 4.75
N LEU A 875 -18.34 15.88 3.87
CA LEU A 875 -18.33 15.71 2.43
C LEU A 875 -16.87 15.73 1.96
N HIS A 876 -16.47 14.70 1.24
CA HIS A 876 -15.12 14.53 0.74
C HIS A 876 -15.10 14.81 -0.76
N ALA A 877 -14.57 15.96 -1.16
CA ALA A 877 -14.49 16.34 -2.57
C ALA A 877 -13.09 16.04 -3.11
N PHE A 878 -13.00 15.36 -4.25
CA PHE A 878 -11.75 14.97 -4.90
C PHE A 878 -11.64 15.58 -6.29
N ASN A 879 -10.43 15.95 -6.68
CA ASN A 879 -10.04 16.26 -8.05
C ASN A 879 -8.70 15.59 -8.33
N THR A 880 -8.75 14.44 -9.01
CA THR A 880 -7.55 13.67 -9.40
C THR A 880 -7.00 14.08 -10.76
N SER A 881 -7.59 15.09 -11.40
CA SER A 881 -7.09 15.67 -12.65
C SER A 881 -6.05 16.76 -12.38
N GLU A 882 -5.33 17.17 -13.42
CA GLU A 882 -4.39 18.30 -13.37
C GLU A 882 -5.08 19.68 -13.35
N TYR A 883 -6.36 19.74 -13.70
CA TYR A 883 -7.05 21.00 -13.96
C TYR A 883 -7.93 21.37 -12.77
N GLY A 884 -7.80 22.62 -12.29
CA GLY A 884 -8.72 23.15 -11.28
C GLY A 884 -10.13 23.34 -11.84
N GLU A 885 -11.13 23.09 -10.99
CA GLU A 885 -12.53 23.19 -11.40
C GLU A 885 -13.37 23.95 -10.36
N THR A 886 -14.43 24.61 -10.84
CA THR A 886 -15.44 25.24 -10.02
C THR A 886 -16.80 24.65 -10.35
N PHE A 887 -17.48 24.08 -9.36
CA PHE A 887 -18.73 23.36 -9.56
C PHE A 887 -19.69 23.53 -8.39
N THR A 888 -20.96 23.23 -8.62
CA THR A 888 -21.98 23.15 -7.57
C THR A 888 -22.28 21.69 -7.27
N VAL A 889 -22.72 21.41 -6.05
CA VAL A 889 -23.08 20.07 -5.58
C VAL A 889 -24.55 20.04 -5.20
N GLN A 890 -25.23 18.95 -5.53
CA GLN A 890 -26.61 18.71 -5.15
C GLN A 890 -26.73 17.34 -4.47
N GLU A 891 -27.67 17.23 -3.54
CA GLU A 891 -28.08 15.97 -2.93
C GLU A 891 -29.57 15.76 -3.18
N ASN A 892 -29.94 14.65 -3.83
CA ASN A 892 -31.32 14.34 -4.21
C ASN A 892 -32.04 15.52 -4.91
N GLY A 893 -31.34 16.18 -5.83
CA GLY A 893 -31.83 17.34 -6.59
C GLY A 893 -31.90 18.66 -5.81
N LYS A 894 -31.46 18.71 -4.55
CA LYS A 894 -31.42 19.92 -3.73
C LYS A 894 -29.99 20.47 -3.65
N PRO A 895 -29.78 21.80 -3.74
CA PRO A 895 -28.44 22.36 -3.61
C PRO A 895 -27.82 22.07 -2.22
N LEU A 896 -26.59 21.54 -2.21
CA LEU A 896 -25.74 21.55 -1.02
C LEU A 896 -25.00 22.88 -0.89
N PHE A 897 -24.43 23.15 0.29
CA PHE A 897 -23.69 24.38 0.59
C PHE A 897 -24.47 25.68 0.30
N GLY A 898 -25.80 25.66 0.43
CA GLY A 898 -26.67 26.79 0.09
C GLY A 898 -26.67 27.16 -1.40
N GLY A 899 -26.20 26.28 -2.27
CA GLY A 899 -26.03 26.53 -3.71
C GLY A 899 -24.76 27.31 -4.06
N GLU A 900 -23.87 27.54 -3.10
CA GLU A 900 -22.56 28.15 -3.36
C GLU A 900 -21.66 27.19 -4.16
N ALA A 901 -20.83 27.75 -5.04
CA ALA A 901 -19.88 26.97 -5.81
C ALA A 901 -18.67 26.56 -4.95
N LEU A 902 -18.18 25.34 -5.17
CA LEU A 902 -16.92 24.83 -4.66
C LEU A 902 -15.82 25.05 -5.70
N HIS A 903 -14.68 25.57 -5.26
CA HIS A 903 -13.46 25.63 -6.07
C HIS A 903 -12.48 24.57 -5.59
N LEU A 904 -12.07 23.67 -6.48
CA LEU A 904 -11.13 22.59 -6.18
C LEU A 904 -10.00 22.59 -7.22
N PRO A 905 -8.77 22.99 -6.85
CA PRO A 905 -7.61 22.90 -7.73
C PRO A 905 -7.35 21.46 -8.19
N GLY A 906 -6.60 21.32 -9.29
CA GLY A 906 -6.12 20.02 -9.74
C GLY A 906 -5.28 19.34 -8.66
N ARG A 907 -5.33 18.01 -8.61
CA ARG A 907 -4.59 17.17 -7.67
C ARG A 907 -4.84 17.57 -6.20
N ARG A 908 -6.11 17.78 -5.82
CA ARG A 908 -6.51 18.16 -4.45
C ARG A 908 -7.75 17.40 -3.97
N ALA A 909 -7.84 17.26 -2.65
CA ALA A 909 -9.03 16.79 -1.98
C ALA A 909 -9.32 17.61 -0.71
N LEU A 910 -10.59 17.68 -0.32
CA LEU A 910 -11.07 18.47 0.83
C LEU A 910 -12.04 17.65 1.69
N MET A 911 -12.01 17.87 3.01
CA MET A 911 -13.02 17.40 3.97
C MET A 911 -13.88 18.57 4.43
N LEU A 912 -15.11 18.64 3.93
CA LEU A 912 -16.02 19.77 4.11
C LEU A 912 -17.11 19.44 5.13
N PRO A 913 -17.27 20.22 6.22
CA PRO A 913 -18.28 19.97 7.23
C PRO A 913 -19.68 20.28 6.70
N VAL A 914 -20.63 19.38 6.99
CA VAL A 914 -22.06 19.58 6.78
C VAL A 914 -22.79 19.08 8.03
N ASN A 915 -23.56 19.96 8.67
CA ASN A 915 -24.21 19.68 9.95
C ASN A 915 -23.24 19.11 11.01
N LEU A 916 -22.05 19.69 11.15
CA LEU A 916 -20.97 19.16 12.00
C LEU A 916 -20.68 20.09 13.18
N THR A 917 -20.66 19.55 14.41
CA THR A 917 -20.30 20.35 15.58
C THR A 917 -18.78 20.42 15.75
N LEU A 918 -18.22 21.62 15.61
CA LEU A 918 -16.80 21.93 15.80
C LEU A 918 -16.63 23.14 16.73
N GLY A 919 -15.72 23.06 17.69
CA GLY A 919 -15.43 24.18 18.61
C GLY A 919 -16.66 24.68 19.39
N GLY A 920 -17.63 23.80 19.67
CA GLY A 920 -18.89 24.15 20.32
C GLY A 920 -19.88 24.95 19.45
N MET A 921 -19.67 24.99 18.13
CA MET A 921 -20.57 25.56 17.13
C MET A 921 -21.06 24.48 16.18
N THR A 922 -22.34 24.52 15.80
CA THR A 922 -22.88 23.67 14.73
C THR A 922 -22.63 24.34 13.39
N ILE A 923 -21.73 23.78 12.60
CA ILE A 923 -21.46 24.23 11.23
C ILE A 923 -22.51 23.59 10.32
N GLY A 924 -23.49 24.38 9.88
CA GLY A 924 -24.53 23.92 8.96
C GLY A 924 -23.91 23.45 7.64
N TYR A 925 -22.98 24.24 7.09
CA TYR A 925 -22.09 23.82 6.02
C TYR A 925 -20.87 24.76 5.90
N ALA A 926 -19.78 24.29 5.31
CA ALA A 926 -18.67 25.15 4.87
C ALA A 926 -18.14 24.74 3.49
N THR A 927 -17.80 25.72 2.66
CA THR A 927 -17.05 25.53 1.40
C THR A 927 -15.53 25.64 1.59
N ALA A 928 -15.08 25.62 2.84
CA ALA A 928 -13.69 25.67 3.26
C ALA A 928 -13.41 24.56 4.28
N GLU A 929 -12.18 24.05 4.29
CA GLU A 929 -11.77 22.94 5.16
C GLU A 929 -11.33 23.45 6.54
N PRO A 930 -11.79 22.85 7.65
CA PRO A 930 -11.27 23.18 8.97
C PRO A 930 -9.82 22.74 9.10
N ILE A 931 -8.96 23.64 9.56
CA ILE A 931 -7.52 23.40 9.78
C ILE A 931 -7.12 23.51 11.26
N GLU A 932 -8.00 24.05 12.10
CA GLU A 932 -7.80 24.12 13.55
C GLU A 932 -9.17 24.22 14.26
N VAL A 933 -9.31 23.55 15.40
CA VAL A 933 -10.52 23.58 16.22
C VAL A 933 -10.15 23.90 17.66
N ASN A 934 -10.73 24.97 18.18
CA ASN A 934 -10.58 25.46 19.54
C ASN A 934 -11.96 25.62 20.20
N ASP A 935 -12.02 25.66 21.53
CA ASP A 935 -13.28 25.98 22.21
C ASP A 935 -13.76 27.39 21.82
N GLY A 936 -14.95 27.47 21.22
CA GLY A 936 -15.54 28.70 20.72
C GLY A 936 -14.95 29.25 19.41
N ALA A 937 -14.02 28.55 18.75
CA ALA A 937 -13.40 29.03 17.51
C ALA A 937 -12.98 27.91 16.55
N VAL A 938 -13.17 28.11 15.24
CA VAL A 938 -12.72 27.18 14.20
C VAL A 938 -12.01 27.95 13.10
N THR A 939 -10.78 27.54 12.78
CA THR A 939 -9.99 28.11 11.69
C THR A 939 -10.21 27.29 10.42
N PHE A 940 -10.51 27.97 9.32
CA PHE A 940 -10.76 27.36 8.02
C PHE A 940 -9.73 27.80 6.99
N ARG A 941 -9.49 26.93 6.00
CA ARG A 941 -8.74 27.21 4.78
C ARG A 941 -9.65 27.14 3.55
N GLY A 942 -9.82 28.27 2.86
CA GLY A 942 -10.46 28.34 1.55
C GLY A 942 -9.46 28.05 0.42
N LEU A 943 -9.92 27.40 -0.65
CA LEU A 943 -9.11 27.12 -1.84
C LEU A 943 -9.41 28.02 -3.05
N GLY A 944 -10.48 28.79 -3.02
CA GLY A 944 -10.84 29.76 -4.07
C GLY A 944 -10.89 31.19 -3.58
N ASP A 945 -11.35 32.10 -4.43
CA ASP A 945 -11.43 33.55 -4.15
C ASP A 945 -12.38 33.90 -3.00
N ARG A 946 -13.34 33.02 -2.69
CA ARG A 946 -14.34 33.19 -1.64
C ARG A 946 -14.68 31.87 -0.97
N ALA A 947 -14.64 31.86 0.35
CA ALA A 947 -15.16 30.79 1.20
C ALA A 947 -16.48 31.20 1.86
N VAL A 948 -17.35 30.23 2.11
CA VAL A 948 -18.63 30.42 2.79
C VAL A 948 -18.75 29.46 3.95
N VAL A 949 -19.11 29.97 5.13
CA VAL A 949 -19.39 29.17 6.33
C VAL A 949 -20.75 29.56 6.88
N ALA A 950 -21.67 28.61 6.95
CA ALA A 950 -22.97 28.77 7.60
C ALA A 950 -22.93 28.13 8.99
N VAL A 951 -23.25 28.90 10.02
CA VAL A 951 -23.23 28.47 11.42
C VAL A 951 -24.62 28.61 12.00
N GLU A 952 -25.10 27.60 12.74
CA GLU A 952 -26.34 27.73 13.51
C GLU A 952 -26.12 28.67 14.69
N GLY A 953 -26.98 29.69 14.83
CA GLY A 953 -26.80 30.75 15.82
C GLY A 953 -25.91 31.90 15.35
N ARG A 954 -25.32 32.63 16.31
CA ARG A 954 -24.49 33.81 16.04
C ARG A 954 -23.01 33.43 15.96
N ALA A 955 -22.35 33.89 14.91
CA ALA A 955 -20.92 33.74 14.71
C ALA A 955 -20.32 35.02 14.12
N THR A 956 -19.03 35.22 14.33
CA THR A 956 -18.28 36.37 13.79
C THR A 956 -16.98 35.89 13.15
N CYS A 957 -16.56 36.56 12.09
CA CYS A 957 -15.25 36.40 11.47
C CYS A 957 -14.76 37.78 11.02
N GLU A 958 -13.48 38.05 11.22
CA GLU A 958 -12.85 39.29 10.75
C GLU A 958 -12.95 39.36 9.21
N ASP A 959 -13.21 40.56 8.68
CA ASP A 959 -13.33 40.84 7.24
C ASP A 959 -14.36 39.98 6.48
N ALA A 960 -15.33 39.40 7.17
CA ALA A 960 -16.40 38.62 6.56
C ALA A 960 -17.60 39.50 6.17
N GLU A 961 -18.16 39.26 4.99
CA GLU A 961 -19.52 39.69 4.68
C GLU A 961 -20.50 38.79 5.45
N VAL A 962 -21.24 39.36 6.40
CA VAL A 962 -22.13 38.60 7.29
C VAL A 962 -23.59 38.78 6.85
N SER A 963 -24.30 37.68 6.59
CA SER A 963 -25.76 37.66 6.47
C SER A 963 -26.39 36.84 7.60
N THR A 964 -27.42 37.40 8.25
CA THR A 964 -28.20 36.66 9.26
C THR A 964 -29.43 36.07 8.60
N GLU A 965 -29.43 34.75 8.43
CA GLU A 965 -30.54 34.00 7.84
C GLU A 965 -31.12 33.13 8.95
N ARG A 966 -32.37 33.33 9.38
CA ARG A 966 -32.93 32.48 10.46
C ARG A 966 -32.89 31.01 10.01
N PRO A 967 -32.28 30.08 10.78
CA PRO A 967 -31.87 30.19 12.19
C PRO A 967 -30.38 30.49 12.50
N GLY A 968 -29.54 30.88 11.55
CA GLY A 968 -28.10 31.07 11.72
C GLY A 968 -27.44 32.31 11.09
N THR A 969 -26.13 32.23 10.96
CA THR A 969 -25.24 33.25 10.37
C THR A 969 -24.48 32.65 9.19
N VAL A 970 -24.47 33.34 8.06
CA VAL A 970 -23.67 32.98 6.89
C VAL A 970 -22.54 34.00 6.74
N LEU A 971 -21.31 33.50 6.75
CA LEU A 971 -20.08 34.28 6.63
C LEU A 971 -19.47 34.04 5.25
N ARG A 972 -19.23 35.10 4.48
CA ARG A 972 -18.51 35.03 3.20
C ARG A 972 -17.18 35.74 3.33
N VAL A 973 -16.09 35.02 3.12
CA VAL A 973 -14.73 35.48 3.43
C VAL A 973 -13.84 35.40 2.19
N ARG A 974 -13.09 36.46 1.91
CA ARG A 974 -12.11 36.53 0.79
C ARG A 974 -10.68 36.47 1.32
N ARG A 975 -10.42 35.54 2.22
CA ARG A 975 -9.09 35.24 2.78
C ARG A 975 -8.87 33.75 2.68
N GLN A 976 -7.63 33.36 2.40
CA GLN A 976 -7.28 31.96 2.26
C GLN A 976 -7.38 31.22 3.60
N GLU A 977 -7.02 31.87 4.70
CA GLU A 977 -7.19 31.36 6.07
C GLU A 977 -7.93 32.39 6.92
N PHE A 978 -8.89 31.92 7.71
CA PHE A 978 -9.73 32.78 8.56
C PHE A 978 -10.31 32.00 9.74
N THR A 979 -10.63 32.70 10.83
CA THR A 979 -11.19 32.11 12.05
C THR A 979 -12.62 32.56 12.27
N VAL A 980 -13.50 31.59 12.46
CA VAL A 980 -14.90 31.80 12.85
C VAL A 980 -15.01 31.64 14.37
N HIS A 981 -15.55 32.64 15.03
CA HIS A 981 -15.76 32.65 16.49
C HIS A 981 -17.25 32.53 16.83
N LYS A 982 -17.54 31.78 17.89
CA LYS A 982 -18.85 31.75 18.53
C LYS A 982 -19.10 33.10 19.22
N ALA A 983 -20.22 33.74 18.90
CA ALA A 983 -20.56 35.07 19.41
C ALA A 983 -21.38 35.05 20.71
#